data_AF-A0A286A502-F1
#
_entry.id   AF-A0A286A502-F1
#
_cell.length_a   1.000
_cell.length_b   1.000
_cell.length_c   1.000
_cell.angle_alpha   90.00
_cell.angle_beta   90.00
_cell.angle_gamma   90.00
#
_symmetry.space_group_name_H-M   'P 1'
#
loop_
_entity.id
_entity.type
_entity.pdbx_description
1 polymer ?
#
loop_
_entity_poly.entity_id
_entity_poly.type
_entity_poly.pdbx_seq_one_letter_code
_entity_poly.pdbx_strand_id
1 'polypeptide(L)'
;MAKFKTRARTVDMLGRQQIANVSTAISELFKNAHDAYADHAEVDYFRTDNLLVIRDNGVGMTPEEFENRWLVLGTESKYVAHGKKAETYKPIDKPARAIMGEKGIGRLAIALLGRQVLVLTRAERHGEMHELVMCFINWQLFEISGLNLDEIEIPMKLLQGDRLPTAEDVQELIGKLRESVVSLSSKYGEQVFREIVDDLDDFQLDPQAMDEFLDGLSLRHHGCGTHFYIAPANEGIAHEIENDRQTGSKEFTKFLLGFSNSLFRESPPPPIETVFRYWPTDAFGEDLIGEGEFFTHDELETADHRFSGQVDAFGQFQGDVRIYEEEIKDHVISWKNGNGKPTDCGPFEIEFGYIAGNQRESRLPPDEWKRIIDKLYYFGGMYVYRDRIRILPYGNSDVDWLDIELKRTKSAAYYFFSHRRIFGAVKLTREHNGLLKEKAGREGFQRDNAYRQLKDILENFFLQLAADFFRETGDYSEYFNSRRAELERLELARRRREKQVSTKRRNIATLLEGFFQRTGNGLPETELATLRSMIKQRMDSAARMKNPDEASTALLDAEKEANRRLSEIRENYRLVKPRGVGLSRALQRDWDAYLAEQEKLEKELFVPFSQEVARSLGAVAKEAKLYVDQRKRLSELIKQQADAEKKSVSQEAGQLRNSANDTRSAALRFARGAIHELQDTISNVEVEFAQKDLAGLSEDEIEHIRNSFEGRIESVGRKNTETLSKVRDMLTAISLNLEQGVDIAQSDIVEAMDQELQGLREQTDADAELVQLGLAVAVINHEFEAAIKGVRRSLRELRPWASSNDGLAVLYQEIRNNFDHLDGHLNLFTPLQRRLYRKAIPIKGSDINHYVRTLFEVRLKRHGIQLNVSEDFINSEITGFPSTVYPVFVNILDNAIFWLKDKEGEKIIDLDADAGAFLISNNGPAIHRRDYEAIFEQGFTRKPGGRGLGLFISRKALNKEGMDITVVPTEDKNGTTLRIKWHEHDDNP
;
A
#
# COMPACT_ATOMS: atom_id res chain seq x y z
N MET A 1 -34.04 11.65 -63.39
CA MET A 1 -34.06 12.11 -61.98
C MET A 1 -32.71 11.78 -61.35
N ALA A 2 -32.08 12.72 -60.65
CA ALA A 2 -30.83 12.48 -59.92
C ALA A 2 -31.14 11.90 -58.53
N LYS A 3 -30.33 10.94 -58.06
CA LYS A 3 -30.40 10.39 -56.69
C LYS A 3 -29.24 10.94 -55.87
N PHE A 4 -29.46 11.17 -54.56
CA PHE A 4 -28.37 11.43 -53.63
C PHE A 4 -27.42 10.22 -53.57
N LYS A 5 -26.12 10.50 -53.42
CA LYS A 5 -25.08 9.48 -53.19
C LYS A 5 -24.40 9.77 -51.87
N THR A 6 -24.16 8.72 -51.08
CA THR A 6 -23.46 8.82 -49.80
C THR A 6 -22.00 8.40 -50.01
N ARG A 7 -21.06 9.25 -49.58
CA ARG A 7 -19.63 8.94 -49.65
C ARG A 7 -19.24 8.05 -48.47
N ALA A 8 -18.29 7.15 -48.68
CA ALA A 8 -17.79 6.27 -47.61
C ALA A 8 -17.25 7.07 -46.41
N ARG A 9 -16.63 8.23 -46.67
CA ARG A 9 -16.15 9.17 -45.65
C ARG A 9 -17.20 9.70 -44.68
N THR A 10 -18.49 9.61 -45.02
CA THR A 10 -19.57 9.97 -44.09
C THR A 10 -19.56 9.07 -42.85
N VAL A 11 -19.11 7.80 -42.95
CA VAL A 11 -18.98 6.89 -41.81
C VAL A 11 -17.86 7.32 -40.86
N ASP A 12 -16.70 7.69 -41.41
CA ASP A 12 -15.55 8.21 -40.65
C ASP A 12 -15.91 9.50 -39.88
N MET A 13 -16.58 10.45 -40.53
CA MET A 13 -17.04 11.70 -39.90
C MET A 13 -18.04 11.49 -38.76
N LEU A 14 -18.87 10.44 -38.83
CA LEU A 14 -19.87 10.13 -37.81
C LEU A 14 -19.29 9.32 -36.65
N GLY A 15 -18.24 8.53 -36.88
CA GLY A 15 -17.58 7.72 -35.85
C GLY A 15 -16.39 8.44 -35.21
N ARG A 16 -15.24 8.39 -35.89
CA ARG A 16 -13.92 8.76 -35.35
C ARG A 16 -13.84 10.24 -34.94
N GLN A 17 -14.51 11.13 -35.67
CA GLN A 17 -14.48 12.58 -35.40
C GLN A 17 -15.43 13.04 -34.29
N GLN A 18 -16.29 12.16 -33.77
CA GLN A 18 -17.24 12.52 -32.69
C GLN A 18 -16.76 12.13 -31.29
N ILE A 19 -15.71 11.30 -31.18
CA ILE A 19 -15.19 10.79 -29.92
C ILE A 19 -13.81 11.39 -29.67
N ALA A 20 -13.62 12.00 -28.50
CA ALA A 20 -12.44 12.79 -28.19
C ALA A 20 -11.17 11.97 -27.91
N ASN A 21 -11.29 10.79 -27.29
CA ASN A 21 -10.15 9.96 -26.87
C ASN A 21 -10.48 8.45 -26.86
N VAL A 22 -9.45 7.61 -26.75
CA VAL A 22 -9.57 6.14 -26.81
C VAL A 22 -10.29 5.55 -25.60
N SER A 23 -10.11 6.12 -24.41
CA SER A 23 -10.79 5.68 -23.18
C SER A 23 -12.31 5.92 -23.24
N THR A 24 -12.76 7.03 -23.82
CA THR A 24 -14.19 7.27 -24.09
C THR A 24 -14.73 6.27 -25.10
N ALA A 25 -13.98 5.92 -26.15
CA ALA A 25 -14.41 4.89 -27.11
C ALA A 25 -14.61 3.51 -26.45
N ILE A 26 -13.72 3.12 -25.52
CA ILE A 26 -13.88 1.90 -24.72
C ILE A 26 -15.12 1.99 -23.81
N SER A 27 -15.32 3.12 -23.13
CA SER A 27 -16.50 3.37 -22.30
C SER A 27 -17.81 3.27 -23.10
N GLU A 28 -17.82 3.73 -24.35
CA GLU A 28 -18.97 3.57 -25.26
C GLU A 28 -19.24 2.11 -25.63
N LEU A 29 -18.20 1.29 -25.74
CA LEU A 29 -18.36 -0.16 -25.95
C LEU A 29 -18.92 -0.86 -24.71
N PHE A 30 -18.51 -0.47 -23.51
CA PHE A 30 -19.14 -0.94 -22.27
C PHE A 30 -20.63 -0.58 -22.20
N LYS A 31 -21.02 0.61 -22.67
CA LYS A 31 -22.45 0.97 -22.79
C LYS A 31 -23.19 0.09 -23.80
N ASN A 32 -22.56 -0.25 -24.93
CA ASN A 32 -23.16 -1.15 -25.91
C ASN A 32 -23.32 -2.57 -25.34
N ALA A 33 -22.34 -3.08 -24.58
CA ALA A 33 -22.45 -4.35 -23.87
C ALA A 33 -23.58 -4.33 -22.83
N HIS A 34 -23.69 -3.23 -22.06
CA HIS A 34 -24.80 -3.03 -21.12
C HIS A 34 -26.17 -3.08 -21.83
N ASP A 35 -26.31 -2.39 -22.96
CA ASP A 35 -27.53 -2.37 -23.78
C ASP A 35 -27.85 -3.74 -24.39
N ALA A 36 -26.82 -4.55 -24.64
CA ALA A 36 -26.93 -5.96 -25.04
C ALA A 36 -27.18 -6.91 -23.86
N TYR A 37 -27.51 -6.40 -22.67
CA TYR A 37 -27.75 -7.19 -21.47
C TYR A 37 -26.55 -8.05 -21.02
N ALA A 38 -25.32 -7.66 -21.32
CA ALA A 38 -24.12 -8.30 -20.81
C ALA A 38 -23.98 -8.09 -19.29
N ASP A 39 -23.58 -9.13 -18.56
CA ASP A 39 -23.22 -9.00 -17.14
C ASP A 39 -21.74 -8.71 -16.96
N HIS A 40 -20.91 -9.15 -17.91
CA HIS A 40 -19.47 -8.90 -17.92
C HIS A 40 -19.04 -8.35 -19.29
N ALA A 41 -18.14 -7.37 -19.27
CA ALA A 41 -17.42 -6.90 -20.45
C ALA A 41 -15.93 -6.77 -20.12
N GLU A 42 -15.10 -7.49 -20.86
CA GLU A 42 -13.66 -7.56 -20.67
C GLU A 42 -12.91 -6.93 -21.84
N VAL A 43 -11.86 -6.18 -21.53
CA VAL A 43 -10.93 -5.62 -22.51
C VAL A 43 -9.53 -6.09 -22.17
N ASP A 44 -8.82 -6.64 -23.16
CA ASP A 44 -7.45 -7.11 -23.04
C ASP A 44 -6.59 -6.40 -24.10
N TYR A 45 -5.60 -5.60 -23.66
CA TYR A 45 -4.66 -4.91 -24.55
C TYR A 45 -3.27 -5.55 -24.49
N PHE A 46 -2.87 -6.20 -25.58
CA PHE A 46 -1.56 -6.84 -25.77
C PHE A 46 -0.58 -5.86 -26.41
N ARG A 47 0.38 -5.37 -25.62
CA ARG A 47 1.32 -4.34 -26.05
C ARG A 47 2.27 -4.82 -27.14
N THR A 48 2.72 -6.08 -27.05
CA THR A 48 3.72 -6.66 -27.95
C THR A 48 3.16 -6.90 -29.35
N ASP A 49 1.93 -7.40 -29.42
CA ASP A 49 1.23 -7.69 -30.68
C ASP A 49 0.39 -6.52 -31.20
N ASN A 50 0.34 -5.42 -30.44
CA ASN A 50 -0.56 -4.29 -30.65
C ASN A 50 -2.00 -4.73 -30.93
N LEU A 51 -2.49 -5.69 -30.14
CA LEU A 51 -3.80 -6.31 -30.28
C LEU A 51 -4.70 -5.85 -29.13
N LEU A 52 -5.89 -5.39 -29.47
CA LEU A 52 -6.95 -5.09 -28.50
C LEU A 52 -8.09 -6.07 -28.69
N VAL A 53 -8.41 -6.80 -27.63
CA VAL A 53 -9.53 -7.76 -27.59
C VAL A 53 -10.60 -7.22 -26.66
N ILE A 54 -11.85 -7.21 -27.11
CA ILE A 54 -13.00 -6.74 -26.34
C ILE A 54 -14.06 -7.82 -26.40
N ARG A 55 -14.52 -8.32 -25.25
CA ARG A 55 -15.46 -9.45 -25.16
C ARG A 55 -16.60 -9.09 -24.22
N ASP A 56 -17.84 -9.39 -24.62
CA ASP A 56 -19.01 -9.32 -23.75
C ASP A 56 -19.79 -10.64 -23.79
N ASN A 57 -20.52 -10.93 -22.71
CA ASN A 57 -21.44 -12.07 -22.61
C ASN A 57 -22.92 -11.67 -22.78
N GLY A 58 -23.18 -10.63 -23.57
CA GLY A 58 -24.53 -10.16 -23.85
C GLY A 58 -25.32 -11.10 -24.74
N VAL A 59 -26.50 -10.66 -25.17
CA VAL A 59 -27.41 -11.48 -25.99
C VAL A 59 -26.91 -11.78 -27.40
N GLY A 60 -25.81 -11.18 -27.82
CA GLY A 60 -25.27 -11.24 -29.17
C GLY A 60 -26.27 -10.84 -30.27
N MET A 61 -25.88 -11.04 -31.53
CA MET A 61 -26.67 -10.67 -32.70
C MET A 61 -26.90 -11.88 -33.62
N THR A 62 -28.13 -12.03 -34.13
CA THR A 62 -28.40 -12.99 -35.20
C THR A 62 -27.79 -12.48 -36.52
N PRO A 63 -27.61 -13.34 -37.54
CA PRO A 63 -27.14 -12.90 -38.87
C PRO A 63 -27.98 -11.74 -39.44
N GLU A 64 -29.30 -11.82 -39.28
CA GLU A 64 -30.24 -10.79 -39.75
C GLU A 64 -30.10 -9.48 -38.96
N GLU A 65 -29.94 -9.56 -37.63
CA GLU A 65 -29.71 -8.37 -36.80
C GLU A 65 -28.36 -7.72 -37.10
N PHE A 66 -27.32 -8.52 -37.34
CA PHE A 66 -26.01 -8.01 -37.68
C PHE A 66 -26.02 -7.27 -39.03
N GLU A 67 -26.60 -7.87 -40.07
CA GLU A 67 -26.65 -7.28 -41.42
C GLU A 67 -27.59 -6.07 -41.48
N ASN A 68 -28.83 -6.22 -40.99
CA ASN A 68 -29.88 -5.22 -41.18
C ASN A 68 -29.95 -4.16 -40.06
N ARG A 69 -29.26 -4.38 -38.93
CA ARG A 69 -29.21 -3.39 -37.83
C ARG A 69 -27.78 -2.96 -37.51
N TRP A 70 -26.84 -3.88 -37.35
CA TRP A 70 -25.46 -3.54 -36.94
C TRP A 70 -24.61 -2.92 -38.08
N LEU A 71 -24.79 -3.32 -39.33
CA LEU A 71 -24.09 -2.69 -40.46
C LEU A 71 -24.82 -1.46 -41.04
N VAL A 72 -26.09 -1.25 -40.69
CA VAL A 72 -26.91 -0.16 -41.25
C VAL A 72 -26.78 1.14 -40.44
N LEU A 73 -26.25 2.19 -41.04
CA LEU A 73 -26.16 3.51 -40.41
C LEU A 73 -27.52 4.22 -40.39
N GLY A 74 -27.89 4.78 -39.24
CA GLY A 74 -29.14 5.54 -39.10
C GLY A 74 -30.40 4.67 -39.11
N THR A 75 -30.32 3.42 -38.62
CA THR A 75 -31.49 2.55 -38.42
C THR A 75 -32.61 3.29 -37.70
N GLU A 76 -33.84 3.17 -38.21
CA GLU A 76 -35.09 3.57 -37.54
C GLU A 76 -35.39 2.66 -36.34
N SER A 77 -34.47 2.53 -35.39
CA SER A 77 -34.74 1.73 -34.20
C SER A 77 -35.80 2.36 -33.28
N LYS A 78 -36.26 3.61 -33.55
CA LYS A 78 -37.28 4.31 -32.74
C LYS A 78 -38.17 5.33 -33.48
N TYR A 79 -38.51 5.16 -34.76
CA TYR A 79 -39.68 5.87 -35.32
C TYR A 79 -40.88 4.94 -35.40
N VAL A 80 -41.96 5.37 -34.72
CA VAL A 80 -43.25 4.68 -34.65
C VAL A 80 -43.95 4.78 -36.00
N ALA A 81 -43.57 3.93 -36.94
CA ALA A 81 -44.48 3.60 -38.04
C ALA A 81 -45.41 2.49 -37.51
N HIS A 82 -46.69 2.82 -37.30
CA HIS A 82 -47.77 1.88 -36.91
C HIS A 82 -47.87 1.44 -35.43
N GLY A 83 -47.37 2.21 -34.47
CA GLY A 83 -47.75 2.05 -33.05
C GLY A 83 -47.09 0.87 -32.31
N LYS A 84 -46.16 0.12 -32.93
CA LYS A 84 -45.34 -0.89 -32.25
C LYS A 84 -43.90 -0.40 -32.12
N LYS A 85 -43.35 -0.37 -30.89
CA LYS A 85 -41.91 -0.17 -30.66
C LYS A 85 -41.16 -1.34 -31.30
N ALA A 86 -40.01 -1.09 -31.95
CA ALA A 86 -39.11 -2.17 -32.32
C ALA A 86 -38.68 -2.89 -31.04
N GLU A 87 -39.08 -4.15 -30.87
CA GLU A 87 -38.73 -4.96 -29.72
C GLU A 87 -37.26 -5.37 -29.87
N THR A 88 -36.37 -4.72 -29.12
CA THR A 88 -35.03 -5.27 -28.84
C THR A 88 -35.22 -6.51 -27.99
N TYR A 89 -34.55 -7.62 -28.32
CA TYR A 89 -34.65 -8.84 -27.54
C TYR A 89 -34.25 -8.58 -26.08
N LYS A 90 -35.12 -8.97 -25.15
CA LYS A 90 -34.90 -8.90 -23.71
C LYS A 90 -34.86 -10.33 -23.17
N PRO A 91 -33.79 -10.76 -22.49
CA PRO A 91 -33.76 -12.05 -21.79
C PRO A 91 -34.89 -12.16 -20.76
N ILE A 92 -35.49 -13.35 -20.65
CA ILE A 92 -36.66 -13.61 -19.79
C ILE A 92 -36.33 -13.44 -18.30
N ASP A 93 -35.09 -13.79 -17.94
CA ASP A 93 -34.53 -13.83 -16.60
C ASP A 93 -33.94 -12.48 -16.12
N LYS A 94 -33.80 -11.49 -17.02
CA LYS A 94 -33.19 -10.20 -16.67
C LYS A 94 -34.22 -9.07 -16.51
N PRO A 95 -34.01 -8.12 -15.57
CA PRO A 95 -34.82 -6.91 -15.49
C PRO A 95 -34.64 -6.06 -16.76
N ALA A 96 -35.64 -5.27 -17.14
CA ALA A 96 -35.51 -4.41 -18.32
C ALA A 96 -34.42 -3.35 -18.08
N ARG A 97 -33.46 -3.24 -18.99
CA ARG A 97 -32.39 -2.22 -18.93
C ARG A 97 -32.77 -1.01 -19.77
N ALA A 98 -32.46 0.17 -19.26
CA ALA A 98 -32.53 1.41 -20.03
C ALA A 98 -31.47 1.41 -21.13
N ILE A 99 -31.88 1.59 -22.38
CA ILE A 99 -30.95 1.69 -23.52
C ILE A 99 -30.20 3.02 -23.45
N MET A 100 -28.88 2.96 -23.36
CA MET A 100 -27.99 4.12 -23.30
C MET A 100 -27.60 4.62 -24.69
N GLY A 101 -27.45 3.72 -25.65
CA GLY A 101 -27.02 3.98 -27.03
C GLY A 101 -28.16 4.41 -27.94
N GLU A 102 -28.67 5.64 -27.81
CA GLU A 102 -29.90 6.05 -28.53
C GLU A 102 -29.76 6.37 -30.03
N LYS A 103 -28.54 6.37 -30.60
CA LYS A 103 -28.30 6.89 -31.97
C LYS A 103 -27.62 5.94 -32.96
N GLY A 104 -27.29 4.70 -32.57
CA GLY A 104 -26.62 3.74 -33.46
C GLY A 104 -25.19 4.11 -33.90
N ILE A 105 -24.63 5.22 -33.40
CA ILE A 105 -23.29 5.73 -33.72
C ILE A 105 -22.22 5.14 -32.76
N GLY A 106 -22.59 4.73 -31.56
CA GLY A 106 -21.65 4.26 -30.52
C GLY A 106 -20.79 3.05 -30.92
N ARG A 107 -21.24 2.21 -31.86
CA ARG A 107 -20.43 1.12 -32.42
C ARG A 107 -19.32 1.59 -33.38
N LEU A 108 -19.46 2.78 -33.96
CA LEU A 108 -18.42 3.38 -34.79
C LEU A 108 -17.23 3.88 -33.96
N ALA A 109 -17.36 3.90 -32.62
CA ALA A 109 -16.24 4.11 -31.70
C ALA A 109 -15.09 3.12 -31.92
N ILE A 110 -15.42 1.90 -32.38
CA ILE A 110 -14.45 0.86 -32.70
C ILE A 110 -13.44 1.34 -33.75
N ALA A 111 -13.84 2.17 -34.72
CA ALA A 111 -12.94 2.71 -35.74
C ALA A 111 -11.86 3.65 -35.15
N LEU A 112 -12.09 4.22 -33.96
CA LEU A 112 -11.06 4.96 -33.23
C LEU A 112 -10.04 4.02 -32.59
N LEU A 113 -10.45 2.82 -32.18
CA LEU A 113 -9.63 1.87 -31.42
C LEU A 113 -8.65 1.08 -32.29
N GLY A 114 -8.87 0.99 -33.60
CA GLY A 114 -7.92 0.39 -34.54
C GLY A 114 -8.46 0.35 -35.96
N ARG A 115 -7.57 0.00 -36.89
CA ARG A 115 -7.86 0.05 -38.34
C ARG A 115 -8.58 -1.19 -38.85
N GLN A 116 -8.27 -2.36 -38.30
CA GLN A 116 -8.86 -3.63 -38.73
C GLN A 116 -9.52 -4.32 -37.56
N VAL A 117 -10.69 -4.89 -37.81
CA VAL A 117 -11.55 -5.46 -36.78
C VAL A 117 -12.15 -6.76 -37.28
N LEU A 118 -11.88 -7.82 -36.55
CA LEU A 118 -12.64 -9.06 -36.63
C LEU A 118 -13.75 -9.01 -35.59
N VAL A 119 -15.00 -9.12 -36.04
CA VAL A 119 -16.19 -9.18 -35.20
C VAL A 119 -16.72 -10.60 -35.18
N LEU A 120 -16.85 -11.16 -33.98
CA LEU A 120 -17.54 -12.43 -33.74
C LEU A 120 -18.77 -12.15 -32.89
N THR A 121 -19.93 -12.69 -33.26
CA THR A 121 -21.12 -12.56 -32.43
C THR A 121 -22.01 -13.79 -32.55
N ARG A 122 -22.54 -14.23 -31.42
CA ARG A 122 -23.46 -15.37 -31.35
C ARG A 122 -24.66 -15.00 -30.51
N ALA A 123 -25.84 -15.14 -31.10
CA ALA A 123 -27.10 -14.88 -30.41
C ALA A 123 -27.70 -16.15 -29.82
N GLU A 124 -28.32 -15.99 -28.64
CA GLU A 124 -29.29 -16.93 -28.11
C GLU A 124 -30.67 -16.26 -28.13
N ARG A 125 -31.67 -16.92 -28.72
CA ARG A 125 -33.06 -16.43 -28.74
C ARG A 125 -33.98 -17.56 -28.28
N HIS A 126 -34.75 -17.31 -27.23
CA HIS A 126 -35.75 -18.25 -26.72
C HIS A 126 -35.19 -19.67 -26.39
N GLY A 127 -33.93 -19.76 -25.96
CA GLY A 127 -33.25 -21.03 -25.65
C GLY A 127 -32.65 -21.74 -26.87
N GLU A 128 -32.67 -21.13 -28.05
CA GLU A 128 -32.02 -21.63 -29.25
C GLU A 128 -30.76 -20.81 -29.58
N MET A 129 -29.64 -21.52 -29.81
CA MET A 129 -28.38 -20.91 -30.23
C MET A 129 -28.36 -20.72 -31.74
N HIS A 130 -28.07 -19.50 -32.17
CA HIS A 130 -27.87 -19.17 -33.59
C HIS A 130 -26.44 -19.50 -34.05
N GLU A 131 -26.26 -19.57 -35.37
CA GLU A 131 -24.95 -19.68 -35.99
C GLU A 131 -24.04 -18.50 -35.58
N LEU A 132 -22.74 -18.78 -35.44
CA LEU A 132 -21.76 -17.74 -35.14
C LEU A 132 -21.54 -16.88 -36.38
N VAL A 133 -21.78 -15.57 -36.24
CA VAL A 133 -21.49 -14.58 -37.28
C VAL A 133 -20.04 -14.13 -37.12
N MET A 134 -19.28 -14.22 -38.21
CA MET A 134 -17.91 -13.75 -38.32
C MET A 134 -17.81 -12.71 -39.43
N CYS A 135 -17.33 -11.52 -39.11
CA CYS A 135 -17.24 -10.39 -40.03
C CYS A 135 -15.88 -9.71 -39.89
N PHE A 136 -15.25 -9.33 -41.00
CA PHE A 136 -13.96 -8.63 -40.99
C PHE A 136 -14.08 -7.28 -41.69
N ILE A 137 -13.68 -6.22 -40.98
CA ILE A 137 -13.85 -4.83 -41.40
C ILE A 137 -12.50 -4.13 -41.35
N ASN A 138 -12.09 -3.52 -42.46
CA ASN A 138 -10.98 -2.56 -42.48
C ASN A 138 -11.54 -1.14 -42.64
N TRP A 139 -11.35 -0.31 -41.62
CA TRP A 139 -11.88 1.05 -41.53
C TRP A 139 -11.20 2.04 -42.48
N GLN A 140 -9.98 1.77 -42.96
CA GLN A 140 -9.27 2.64 -43.90
C GLN A 140 -10.02 2.78 -45.23
N LEU A 141 -10.85 1.78 -45.61
CA LEU A 141 -11.70 1.87 -46.79
C LEU A 141 -12.67 3.04 -46.73
N PHE A 142 -13.13 3.42 -45.53
CA PHE A 142 -14.04 4.55 -45.35
C PHE A 142 -13.32 5.90 -45.39
N GLU A 143 -11.99 5.92 -45.32
CA GLU A 143 -11.16 7.13 -45.41
C GLU A 143 -10.82 7.51 -46.86
N ILE A 144 -11.00 6.58 -47.80
CA ILE A 144 -10.65 6.76 -49.21
C ILE A 144 -11.48 7.86 -49.86
N SER A 145 -10.78 8.84 -50.43
CA SER A 145 -11.41 9.99 -51.08
C SER A 145 -12.12 9.60 -52.38
N GLY A 146 -13.42 9.90 -52.46
CA GLY A 146 -14.21 9.69 -53.68
C GLY A 146 -14.93 8.34 -53.78
N LEU A 147 -14.65 7.40 -52.86
CA LEU A 147 -15.33 6.11 -52.77
C LEU A 147 -16.78 6.30 -52.24
N ASN A 148 -17.74 5.61 -52.85
CA ASN A 148 -19.12 5.60 -52.36
C ASN A 148 -19.34 4.42 -51.40
N LEU A 149 -20.28 4.58 -50.46
CA LEU A 149 -20.54 3.58 -49.43
C LEU A 149 -21.06 2.24 -50.01
N ASP A 150 -21.80 2.29 -51.11
CA ASP A 150 -22.35 1.13 -51.83
C ASP A 150 -21.28 0.35 -52.63
N GLU A 151 -20.06 0.86 -52.73
CA GLU A 151 -18.93 0.20 -53.38
C GLU A 151 -18.05 -0.61 -52.42
N ILE A 152 -18.30 -0.52 -51.10
CA ILE A 152 -17.55 -1.26 -50.09
C ILE A 152 -18.29 -2.57 -49.78
N GLU A 153 -17.65 -3.68 -50.08
CA GLU A 153 -18.11 -5.01 -49.69
C GLU A 153 -17.44 -5.42 -48.38
N ILE A 154 -18.26 -5.80 -47.39
CA ILE A 154 -17.78 -6.28 -46.09
C ILE A 154 -17.98 -7.79 -46.04
N PRO A 155 -16.92 -8.61 -45.98
CA PRO A 155 -17.07 -10.06 -45.98
C PRO A 155 -17.63 -10.57 -44.64
N MET A 156 -18.60 -11.46 -44.74
CA MET A 156 -19.23 -12.16 -43.62
C MET A 156 -19.22 -13.68 -43.87
N LYS A 157 -19.02 -14.46 -42.81
CA LYS A 157 -19.11 -15.92 -42.81
C LYS A 157 -19.95 -16.40 -41.63
N LEU A 158 -20.79 -17.39 -41.87
CA LEU A 158 -21.56 -18.07 -40.82
C LEU A 158 -20.89 -19.40 -40.49
N LEU A 159 -20.69 -19.65 -39.20
CA LEU A 159 -20.07 -20.88 -38.72
C LEU A 159 -21.10 -21.70 -37.95
N GLN A 160 -21.25 -22.96 -38.37
CA GLN A 160 -22.16 -23.92 -37.74
C GLN A 160 -21.52 -24.65 -36.56
N GLY A 161 -22.36 -25.00 -35.60
CA GLY A 161 -21.97 -25.75 -34.40
C GLY A 161 -21.25 -24.90 -33.36
N ASP A 162 -20.76 -25.55 -32.32
CA ASP A 162 -20.18 -24.91 -31.14
C ASP A 162 -18.67 -24.60 -31.28
N ARG A 163 -18.19 -24.38 -32.50
CA ARG A 163 -16.76 -24.09 -32.76
C ARG A 163 -16.50 -22.58 -32.86
N LEU A 164 -15.28 -22.19 -32.50
CA LEU A 164 -14.74 -20.86 -32.83
C LEU A 164 -14.07 -20.90 -34.22
N PRO A 165 -13.87 -19.74 -34.87
CA PRO A 165 -13.10 -19.67 -36.11
C PRO A 165 -11.64 -20.04 -35.86
N THR A 166 -11.05 -20.78 -36.79
CA THR A 166 -9.59 -21.03 -36.81
C THR A 166 -8.85 -19.90 -37.51
N ALA A 167 -7.52 -19.86 -37.40
CA ALA A 167 -6.69 -18.96 -38.21
C ALA A 167 -6.97 -19.08 -39.73
N GLU A 168 -7.26 -20.29 -40.22
CA GLU A 168 -7.63 -20.51 -41.63
C GLU A 168 -8.97 -19.85 -41.99
N ASP A 169 -9.99 -19.94 -41.12
CA ASP A 169 -11.27 -19.27 -41.34
C ASP A 169 -11.10 -17.73 -41.42
N VAL A 170 -10.18 -17.17 -40.63
CA VAL A 170 -9.83 -15.73 -40.64
C VAL A 170 -9.15 -15.35 -41.94
N GLN A 171 -8.12 -16.11 -42.35
CA GLN A 171 -7.39 -15.86 -43.59
C GLN A 171 -8.27 -15.99 -44.85
N GLU A 172 -9.26 -16.90 -44.85
CA GLU A 172 -10.25 -16.98 -45.93
C GLU A 172 -11.08 -15.68 -46.05
N LEU A 173 -11.49 -15.12 -44.90
CA LEU A 173 -12.31 -13.91 -44.86
C LEU A 173 -11.51 -12.66 -45.27
N ILE A 174 -10.25 -12.56 -44.83
CA ILE A 174 -9.29 -11.53 -45.25
C ILE A 174 -9.03 -11.65 -46.75
N GLY A 175 -8.86 -12.86 -47.28
CA GLY A 175 -8.67 -13.12 -48.71
C GLY A 175 -9.81 -12.55 -49.56
N LYS A 176 -11.07 -12.73 -49.13
CA LYS A 176 -12.24 -12.15 -49.80
C LYS A 176 -12.20 -10.61 -49.78
N LEU A 177 -11.85 -9.99 -48.64
CA LEU A 177 -11.71 -8.54 -48.59
C LEU A 177 -10.59 -8.06 -49.53
N ARG A 178 -9.46 -8.76 -49.55
CA ARG A 178 -8.30 -8.45 -50.40
C ARG A 178 -8.68 -8.44 -51.88
N GLU A 179 -9.46 -9.41 -52.34
CA GLU A 179 -9.97 -9.44 -53.71
C GLU A 179 -10.81 -8.19 -54.03
N SER A 180 -11.73 -7.80 -53.14
CA SER A 180 -12.53 -6.58 -53.30
C SER A 180 -11.66 -5.32 -53.27
N VAL A 181 -10.65 -5.25 -52.40
CA VAL A 181 -9.69 -4.13 -52.31
C VAL A 181 -8.83 -4.00 -53.57
N VAL A 182 -8.33 -5.10 -54.12
CA VAL A 182 -7.56 -5.11 -55.38
C VAL A 182 -8.44 -4.67 -56.55
N SER A 183 -9.71 -5.07 -56.58
CA SER A 183 -10.68 -4.58 -57.58
C SER A 183 -10.88 -3.06 -57.49
N LEU A 184 -11.02 -2.52 -56.27
CA LEU A 184 -11.14 -1.08 -56.03
C LEU A 184 -9.86 -0.31 -56.38
N SER A 185 -8.69 -0.89 -56.11
CA SER A 185 -7.40 -0.25 -56.38
C SER A 185 -7.17 -0.02 -57.88
N SER A 186 -7.64 -0.93 -58.73
CA SER A 186 -7.63 -0.73 -60.20
C SER A 186 -8.51 0.45 -60.66
N LYS A 187 -9.53 0.85 -59.88
CA LYS A 187 -10.45 1.94 -60.22
C LYS A 187 -10.01 3.31 -59.66
N TYR A 188 -9.39 3.32 -58.48
CA TYR A 188 -9.08 4.54 -57.73
C TYR A 188 -7.57 4.81 -57.57
N GLY A 189 -6.70 3.91 -58.05
CA GLY A 189 -5.24 4.03 -58.08
C GLY A 189 -4.56 3.15 -57.02
N GLU A 190 -3.62 2.31 -57.44
CA GLU A 190 -2.96 1.30 -56.59
C GLU A 190 -2.24 1.88 -55.37
N GLN A 191 -1.65 3.07 -55.51
CA GLN A 191 -0.86 3.68 -54.44
C GLN A 191 -1.71 4.06 -53.21
N VAL A 192 -3.01 4.25 -53.39
CA VAL A 192 -3.95 4.61 -52.30
C VAL A 192 -4.30 3.40 -51.43
N PHE A 193 -4.21 2.17 -51.96
CA PHE A 193 -4.63 0.94 -51.28
C PHE A 193 -3.46 0.08 -50.79
N ARG A 194 -2.21 0.47 -51.09
CA ARG A 194 -1.03 -0.30 -50.69
C ARG A 194 -0.98 -0.54 -49.19
N GLU A 195 -1.15 0.51 -48.40
CA GLU A 195 -1.19 0.42 -46.93
C GLU A 195 -2.31 -0.50 -46.43
N ILE A 196 -3.48 -0.51 -47.10
CA ILE A 196 -4.59 -1.39 -46.74
C ILE A 196 -4.21 -2.86 -47.01
N VAL A 197 -3.57 -3.15 -48.14
CA VAL A 197 -3.15 -4.52 -48.48
C VAL A 197 -2.05 -5.01 -47.53
N ASP A 198 -1.08 -4.14 -47.20
CA ASP A 198 -0.02 -4.48 -46.24
C ASP A 198 -0.63 -4.75 -44.85
N ASP A 199 -1.54 -3.90 -44.37
CA ASP A 199 -2.25 -4.10 -43.09
C ASP A 199 -3.05 -5.42 -43.10
N LEU A 200 -3.72 -5.77 -44.20
CA LEU A 200 -4.46 -7.04 -44.34
C LEU A 200 -3.56 -8.27 -44.23
N ASP A 201 -2.38 -8.23 -44.85
CA ASP A 201 -1.42 -9.35 -44.85
C ASP A 201 -0.79 -9.52 -43.44
N ASP A 202 -0.66 -8.43 -42.66
CA ASP A 202 -0.13 -8.42 -41.30
C ASP A 202 -1.12 -8.88 -40.21
N PHE A 203 -2.42 -8.98 -40.51
CA PHE A 203 -3.42 -9.44 -39.53
C PHE A 203 -3.33 -10.96 -39.30
N GLN A 204 -2.55 -11.36 -38.29
CA GLN A 204 -2.32 -12.75 -37.91
C GLN A 204 -2.94 -13.04 -36.53
N LEU A 205 -4.13 -13.62 -36.51
CA LEU A 205 -4.88 -13.92 -35.29
C LEU A 205 -5.52 -15.31 -35.37
N ASP A 206 -5.38 -16.08 -34.30
CA ASP A 206 -6.13 -17.32 -34.08
C ASP A 206 -7.14 -17.13 -32.93
N PRO A 207 -8.44 -16.92 -33.23
CA PRO A 207 -9.45 -16.73 -32.20
C PRO A 207 -9.56 -17.90 -31.22
N GLN A 208 -9.29 -19.13 -31.66
CA GLN A 208 -9.32 -20.30 -30.79
C GLN A 208 -8.18 -20.27 -29.77
N ALA A 209 -6.95 -19.97 -30.22
CA ALA A 209 -5.80 -19.88 -29.32
C ALA A 209 -5.97 -18.72 -28.31
N MET A 210 -6.55 -17.60 -28.75
CA MET A 210 -6.84 -16.46 -27.88
C MET A 210 -7.89 -16.77 -26.80
N ASP A 211 -8.95 -17.50 -27.16
CA ASP A 211 -9.99 -17.93 -26.21
C ASP A 211 -9.41 -18.86 -25.14
N GLU A 212 -8.52 -19.78 -25.52
CA GLU A 212 -7.82 -20.68 -24.59
C GLU A 212 -6.81 -19.93 -23.69
N PHE A 213 -6.20 -18.85 -24.17
CA PHE A 213 -5.25 -18.05 -23.41
C PHE A 213 -5.92 -17.16 -22.35
N LEU A 214 -6.98 -16.46 -22.73
CA LEU A 214 -7.57 -15.40 -21.91
C LEU A 214 -8.42 -15.91 -20.74
N ASP A 215 -8.91 -17.15 -20.81
CA ASP A 215 -9.89 -17.72 -19.86
C ASP A 215 -11.16 -16.82 -19.72
N GLY A 216 -12.22 -17.33 -19.09
CA GLY A 216 -13.44 -16.55 -18.84
C GLY A 216 -14.42 -16.45 -20.03
N LEU A 217 -14.60 -15.25 -20.60
CA LEU A 217 -15.64 -15.02 -21.62
C LEU A 217 -15.34 -15.74 -22.94
N SER A 218 -16.22 -16.67 -23.33
CA SER A 218 -16.11 -17.48 -24.54
C SER A 218 -17.45 -17.55 -25.28
N LEU A 219 -17.37 -17.70 -26.61
CA LEU A 219 -18.53 -18.04 -27.46
C LEU A 219 -18.65 -19.56 -27.70
N ARG A 220 -17.82 -20.38 -27.03
CA ARG A 220 -17.94 -21.86 -27.01
C ARG A 220 -18.95 -22.28 -25.93
N HIS A 221 -19.32 -23.56 -25.94
CA HIS A 221 -20.15 -24.22 -24.93
C HIS A 221 -21.49 -23.51 -24.68
N HIS A 222 -22.16 -23.10 -25.75
CA HIS A 222 -23.40 -22.31 -25.71
C HIS A 222 -23.23 -20.87 -25.17
N GLY A 223 -22.00 -20.33 -25.17
CA GLY A 223 -21.76 -18.92 -24.91
C GLY A 223 -22.40 -18.00 -25.96
N CYS A 224 -23.01 -16.92 -25.52
CA CYS A 224 -23.54 -15.84 -26.36
C CYS A 224 -22.84 -14.51 -26.03
N GLY A 225 -22.84 -13.58 -26.98
CA GLY A 225 -22.16 -12.30 -26.82
C GLY A 225 -21.58 -11.74 -28.11
N THR A 226 -20.76 -10.70 -27.96
CA THR A 226 -20.01 -10.09 -29.07
C THR A 226 -18.55 -9.90 -28.68
N HIS A 227 -17.64 -10.40 -29.52
CA HIS A 227 -16.21 -10.29 -29.36
C HIS A 227 -15.61 -9.49 -30.53
N PHE A 228 -14.76 -8.52 -30.22
CA PHE A 228 -13.98 -7.73 -31.16
C PHE A 228 -12.50 -8.03 -30.99
N TYR A 229 -11.82 -8.31 -32.10
CA TYR A 229 -10.37 -8.40 -32.15
C TYR A 229 -9.85 -7.32 -33.09
N ILE A 230 -9.04 -6.41 -32.56
CA ILE A 230 -8.67 -5.16 -33.21
C ILE A 230 -7.14 -5.10 -33.32
N ALA A 231 -6.63 -5.13 -34.56
CA ALA A 231 -5.19 -5.07 -34.82
C ALA A 231 -4.89 -4.36 -36.17
N PRO A 232 -3.87 -3.49 -36.25
CA PRO A 232 -3.18 -2.90 -35.10
C PRO A 232 -4.14 -2.01 -34.29
N ALA A 233 -4.05 -2.11 -32.97
CA ALA A 233 -4.75 -1.23 -32.06
C ALA A 233 -4.16 0.18 -32.10
N ASN A 234 -4.95 1.17 -31.70
CA ASN A 234 -4.54 2.56 -31.68
C ASN A 234 -3.40 2.78 -30.67
N GLU A 235 -2.28 3.30 -31.16
CA GLU A 235 -1.07 3.57 -30.35
C GLU A 235 -1.33 4.53 -29.18
N GLY A 236 -2.39 5.36 -29.27
CA GLY A 236 -2.85 6.22 -28.18
C GLY A 236 -3.19 5.45 -26.90
N ILE A 237 -3.63 4.19 -27.00
CA ILE A 237 -3.92 3.35 -25.83
C ILE A 237 -2.63 3.08 -25.05
N ALA A 238 -1.58 2.59 -25.73
CA ALA A 238 -0.27 2.39 -25.11
C ALA A 238 0.30 3.69 -24.54
N HIS A 239 0.21 4.78 -25.31
CA HIS A 239 0.75 6.07 -24.90
C HIS A 239 0.08 6.61 -23.64
N GLU A 240 -1.25 6.55 -23.56
CA GLU A 240 -2.00 7.01 -22.38
C GLU A 240 -1.69 6.13 -21.15
N ILE A 241 -1.63 4.79 -21.29
CA ILE A 241 -1.28 3.87 -20.18
C ILE A 241 0.17 4.09 -19.70
N GLU A 242 1.12 4.21 -20.63
CA GLU A 242 2.53 4.46 -20.30
C GLU A 242 2.70 5.84 -19.62
N ASN A 243 1.95 6.85 -20.05
CA ASN A 243 1.93 8.16 -19.42
C ASN A 243 1.35 8.11 -18.00
N ASP A 244 0.24 7.41 -17.79
CA ASP A 244 -0.35 7.18 -16.45
C ASP A 244 0.69 6.57 -15.50
N ARG A 245 1.48 5.60 -15.98
CA ARG A 245 2.52 4.93 -15.21
C ARG A 245 3.76 5.80 -14.93
N GLN A 246 4.17 6.63 -15.87
CA GLN A 246 5.37 7.47 -15.73
C GLN A 246 5.13 8.71 -14.85
N THR A 247 3.97 9.35 -15.02
CA THR A 247 3.65 10.62 -14.35
C THR A 247 2.78 10.42 -13.11
N GLY A 248 2.14 9.25 -12.98
CA GLY A 248 1.08 9.01 -12.00
C GLY A 248 -0.24 9.71 -12.33
N SER A 249 -0.36 10.45 -13.45
CA SER A 249 -1.63 11.08 -13.84
C SER A 249 -2.59 9.98 -14.32
N LYS A 250 -3.60 9.58 -13.55
CA LYS A 250 -4.56 8.50 -13.89
C LYS A 250 -5.53 8.90 -15.03
N GLU A 251 -5.02 9.47 -16.13
CA GLU A 251 -5.80 10.09 -17.21
C GLU A 251 -6.54 9.08 -18.10
N PHE A 252 -5.95 7.90 -18.32
CA PHE A 252 -6.60 6.82 -19.06
C PHE A 252 -7.69 6.15 -18.21
N THR A 253 -7.28 5.70 -17.02
CA THR A 253 -8.09 4.89 -16.11
C THR A 253 -9.29 5.63 -15.53
N LYS A 254 -9.20 6.95 -15.30
CA LYS A 254 -10.31 7.75 -14.72
C LYS A 254 -11.62 7.73 -15.51
N PHE A 255 -11.58 7.51 -16.83
CA PHE A 255 -12.77 7.44 -17.68
C PHE A 255 -13.44 6.06 -17.67
N LEU A 256 -12.72 5.03 -17.24
CA LEU A 256 -13.17 3.65 -17.19
C LEU A 256 -13.59 3.26 -15.75
N LEU A 257 -12.88 3.77 -14.75
CA LEU A 257 -13.19 3.53 -13.34
C LEU A 257 -14.55 4.11 -12.93
N GLY A 258 -15.27 3.36 -12.09
CA GLY A 258 -16.62 3.71 -11.67
C GLY A 258 -17.63 3.72 -12.83
N PHE A 259 -17.41 2.90 -13.88
CA PHE A 259 -18.38 2.78 -14.97
C PHE A 259 -19.76 2.37 -14.46
N SER A 260 -19.79 1.32 -13.64
CA SER A 260 -20.96 0.87 -12.89
C SER A 260 -20.82 1.19 -11.40
N ASN A 261 -21.96 1.36 -10.76
CA ASN A 261 -22.04 1.83 -9.38
C ASN A 261 -21.84 0.70 -8.36
N SER A 262 -20.60 0.49 -7.90
CA SER A 262 -20.27 -0.43 -6.79
C SER A 262 -20.01 0.26 -5.44
N LEU A 263 -19.89 1.60 -5.46
CA LEU A 263 -19.66 2.42 -4.26
C LEU A 263 -20.89 2.43 -3.33
N PHE A 264 -22.09 2.43 -3.90
CA PHE A 264 -23.33 2.44 -3.14
C PHE A 264 -23.90 1.02 -3.08
N ARG A 265 -24.20 0.51 -1.87
CA ARG A 265 -24.82 -0.81 -1.69
C ARG A 265 -26.25 -0.79 -2.23
N GLU A 266 -26.39 -1.03 -3.52
CA GLU A 266 -27.67 -1.11 -4.22
C GLU A 266 -28.03 -2.58 -4.47
N SER A 267 -29.32 -2.89 -4.34
CA SER A 267 -29.88 -4.21 -4.66
C SER A 267 -30.87 -4.06 -5.80
N PRO A 268 -30.71 -4.80 -6.92
CA PRO A 268 -29.67 -5.80 -7.20
C PRO A 268 -28.27 -5.17 -7.47
N PRO A 269 -27.19 -5.98 -7.49
CA PRO A 269 -25.82 -5.55 -7.80
C PRO A 269 -25.69 -4.77 -9.12
N PRO A 270 -24.51 -4.15 -9.39
CA PRO A 270 -24.28 -3.34 -10.57
C PRO A 270 -24.73 -4.06 -11.85
N PRO A 271 -25.32 -3.35 -12.82
CA PRO A 271 -25.90 -3.98 -14.00
C PRO A 271 -24.88 -4.64 -14.93
N ILE A 272 -23.59 -4.31 -14.80
CA ILE A 272 -22.50 -4.87 -15.59
C ILE A 272 -21.18 -4.68 -14.84
N GLU A 273 -20.31 -5.68 -14.91
CA GLU A 273 -18.93 -5.63 -14.45
C GLU A 273 -17.99 -5.42 -15.66
N THR A 274 -17.02 -4.53 -15.50
CA THR A 274 -16.11 -4.14 -16.57
C THR A 274 -14.67 -4.37 -16.14
N VAL A 275 -13.87 -4.97 -17.01
CA VAL A 275 -12.45 -5.29 -16.75
C VAL A 275 -11.60 -4.71 -17.88
N PHE A 276 -10.41 -4.19 -17.54
CA PHE A 276 -9.43 -3.72 -18.52
C PHE A 276 -8.05 -4.26 -18.13
N ARG A 277 -7.59 -5.30 -18.82
CA ARG A 277 -6.28 -5.93 -18.60
C ARG A 277 -5.25 -5.38 -19.59
N TYR A 278 -4.16 -4.84 -19.05
CA TYR A 278 -2.99 -4.44 -19.81
C TYR A 278 -1.93 -5.54 -19.75
N TRP A 279 -1.56 -6.06 -20.93
CA TRP A 279 -0.56 -7.10 -21.11
C TRP A 279 0.70 -6.49 -21.72
N PRO A 280 1.68 -6.02 -20.90
CA PRO A 280 2.98 -5.58 -21.41
C PRO A 280 3.73 -6.73 -22.11
N THR A 281 3.46 -7.96 -21.66
CA THR A 281 3.95 -9.21 -22.24
C THR A 281 2.88 -10.29 -22.08
N ASP A 282 2.98 -11.38 -22.83
CA ASP A 282 2.02 -12.48 -22.83
C ASP A 282 2.03 -13.33 -21.53
N ALA A 283 2.89 -12.99 -20.56
CA ALA A 283 3.03 -13.75 -19.32
C ALA A 283 2.28 -13.12 -18.12
N PHE A 284 2.00 -11.81 -18.17
CA PHE A 284 1.38 -11.11 -17.05
C PHE A 284 0.45 -10.00 -17.55
N GLY A 285 -0.83 -10.11 -17.20
CA GLY A 285 -1.84 -9.08 -17.40
C GLY A 285 -2.14 -8.37 -16.09
N GLU A 286 -2.11 -7.04 -16.10
CA GLU A 286 -2.54 -6.20 -14.98
C GLU A 286 -3.94 -5.66 -15.24
N ASP A 287 -4.90 -5.88 -14.33
CA ASP A 287 -6.21 -5.23 -14.41
C ASP A 287 -6.10 -3.78 -13.92
N LEU A 288 -6.21 -2.83 -14.84
CA LEU A 288 -6.08 -1.40 -14.56
C LEU A 288 -7.35 -0.79 -13.94
N ILE A 289 -8.48 -1.50 -13.98
CA ILE A 289 -9.75 -1.03 -13.40
C ILE A 289 -10.35 -2.01 -12.38
N GLY A 290 -9.50 -2.87 -11.81
CA GLY A 290 -9.89 -3.93 -10.89
C GLY A 290 -10.43 -3.43 -9.54
N GLU A 291 -10.90 -4.39 -8.75
CA GLU A 291 -11.44 -4.15 -7.41
C GLU A 291 -10.39 -3.48 -6.50
N GLY A 292 -10.74 -2.30 -5.97
CA GLY A 292 -9.88 -1.54 -5.06
C GLY A 292 -9.17 -0.33 -5.69
N GLU A 293 -9.13 -0.20 -7.02
CA GLU A 293 -8.63 1.01 -7.70
C GLU A 293 -9.60 2.19 -7.51
N PHE A 294 -10.91 1.93 -7.57
CA PHE A 294 -11.96 2.93 -7.29
C PHE A 294 -12.32 3.02 -5.79
N PHE A 295 -13.24 3.92 -5.44
CA PHE A 295 -13.79 4.01 -4.09
C PHE A 295 -14.73 2.84 -3.79
N THR A 296 -14.66 2.34 -2.57
CA THR A 296 -15.50 1.24 -2.06
C THR A 296 -16.54 1.74 -1.07
N HIS A 297 -17.59 0.95 -0.85
CA HIS A 297 -18.62 1.28 0.13
C HIS A 297 -18.05 1.39 1.56
N ASP A 298 -17.09 0.55 1.92
CA ASP A 298 -16.49 0.58 3.25
C ASP A 298 -15.70 1.88 3.46
N GLU A 299 -15.01 2.39 2.43
CA GLU A 299 -14.37 3.72 2.45
C GLU A 299 -15.40 4.85 2.60
N LEU A 300 -16.59 4.73 2.00
CA LEU A 300 -17.69 5.69 2.18
C LEU A 300 -18.21 5.67 3.63
N GLU A 301 -18.33 4.50 4.23
CA GLU A 301 -18.78 4.34 5.60
C GLU A 301 -17.77 4.83 6.64
N THR A 302 -16.46 4.78 6.37
CA THR A 302 -15.43 5.31 7.28
C THR A 302 -15.15 6.80 7.09
N ALA A 303 -15.79 7.46 6.13
CA ALA A 303 -15.60 8.88 5.86
C ALA A 303 -15.87 9.77 7.09
N ASP A 304 -15.11 10.88 7.20
CA ASP A 304 -15.25 11.87 8.29
C ASP A 304 -16.68 12.41 8.36
N HIS A 305 -17.24 12.75 7.20
CA HIS A 305 -18.63 13.16 7.07
C HIS A 305 -19.30 12.37 5.94
N ARG A 306 -20.58 12.05 6.12
CA ARG A 306 -21.40 11.35 5.12
C ARG A 306 -22.74 12.04 5.00
N PHE A 307 -23.23 12.16 3.77
CA PHE A 307 -24.53 12.78 3.47
C PHE A 307 -25.26 11.86 2.51
N SER A 308 -26.52 11.53 2.80
CA SER A 308 -27.35 10.68 1.97
C SER A 308 -28.80 11.15 2.01
N GLY A 309 -29.48 11.24 0.88
CA GLY A 309 -30.87 11.66 0.86
C GLY A 309 -31.48 11.78 -0.53
N GLN A 310 -32.74 12.23 -0.54
CA GLN A 310 -33.53 12.42 -1.75
C GLN A 310 -33.89 13.88 -1.93
N VAL A 311 -33.82 14.32 -3.17
CA VAL A 311 -34.38 15.58 -3.65
C VAL A 311 -35.70 15.28 -4.33
N ASP A 312 -36.77 15.90 -3.85
CA ASP A 312 -38.11 15.71 -4.38
C ASP A 312 -38.34 16.41 -5.73
N ALA A 313 -39.55 16.27 -6.27
CA ALA A 313 -39.93 16.88 -7.54
C ALA A 313 -39.96 18.41 -7.50
N PHE A 314 -39.87 19.04 -6.34
CA PHE A 314 -39.86 20.50 -6.13
C PHE A 314 -38.46 21.03 -5.77
N GLY A 315 -37.43 20.19 -5.83
CA GLY A 315 -36.05 20.54 -5.51
C GLY A 315 -35.75 20.62 -4.01
N GLN A 316 -36.61 20.08 -3.15
CA GLN A 316 -36.40 20.05 -1.70
C GLN A 316 -35.63 18.78 -1.33
N PHE A 317 -34.53 18.93 -0.61
CA PHE A 317 -33.75 17.79 -0.11
C PHE A 317 -34.27 17.35 1.26
N GLN A 318 -34.37 16.04 1.48
CA GLN A 318 -34.55 15.40 2.78
C GLN A 318 -33.60 14.20 2.88
N GLY A 319 -32.84 14.10 3.97
CA GLY A 319 -31.94 12.98 4.16
C GLY A 319 -31.14 12.99 5.46
N ASP A 320 -30.26 12.01 5.58
CA ASP A 320 -29.40 11.80 6.73
C ASP A 320 -28.04 12.50 6.54
N VAL A 321 -27.61 13.20 7.58
CA VAL A 321 -26.33 13.91 7.66
C VAL A 321 -25.54 13.35 8.83
N ARG A 322 -24.36 12.79 8.54
CA ARG A 322 -23.43 12.32 9.55
C ARG A 322 -22.20 13.22 9.59
N ILE A 323 -22.00 13.91 10.70
CA ILE A 323 -20.80 14.71 10.97
C ILE A 323 -20.00 13.96 12.04
N TYR A 324 -18.87 13.38 11.66
CA TYR A 324 -18.14 12.47 12.53
C TYR A 324 -19.08 11.38 13.09
N GLU A 325 -19.24 11.26 14.40
CA GLU A 325 -20.08 10.23 15.04
C GLU A 325 -21.53 10.67 15.22
N GLU A 326 -21.83 11.95 15.03
CA GLU A 326 -23.19 12.46 15.18
C GLU A 326 -23.97 12.27 13.88
N GLU A 327 -25.12 11.62 14.01
CA GLU A 327 -26.06 11.38 12.91
C GLU A 327 -27.32 12.20 13.14
N ILE A 328 -27.67 13.01 12.15
CA ILE A 328 -28.88 13.82 12.11
C ILE A 328 -29.74 13.28 10.99
N LYS A 329 -30.88 12.72 11.38
CA LYS A 329 -31.83 12.10 10.46
C LYS A 329 -32.82 13.12 9.92
N ASP A 330 -33.32 12.86 8.72
CA ASP A 330 -34.40 13.64 8.11
C ASP A 330 -34.11 15.15 8.02
N HIS A 331 -32.84 15.54 7.85
CA HIS A 331 -32.45 16.93 7.66
C HIS A 331 -32.99 17.46 6.32
N VAL A 332 -33.63 18.63 6.37
CA VAL A 332 -34.31 19.23 5.22
C VAL A 332 -33.56 20.47 4.75
N ILE A 333 -33.26 20.52 3.45
CA ILE A 333 -32.70 21.71 2.80
C ILE A 333 -33.65 22.20 1.72
N SER A 334 -34.09 23.44 1.87
CA SER A 334 -35.04 24.03 0.94
C SER A 334 -34.39 24.79 -0.21
N TRP A 335 -34.87 24.54 -1.43
CA TRP A 335 -34.50 25.30 -2.62
C TRP A 335 -35.60 26.30 -2.98
N LYS A 336 -35.29 27.60 -2.90
CA LYS A 336 -36.28 28.69 -2.98
C LYS A 336 -36.63 29.13 -4.41
N ASN A 337 -35.83 28.76 -5.41
CA ASN A 337 -36.01 29.25 -6.78
C ASN A 337 -37.13 28.53 -7.56
N GLY A 338 -37.69 27.45 -7.02
CA GLY A 338 -38.75 26.66 -7.67
C GLY A 338 -40.14 27.30 -7.68
N ASN A 339 -40.40 28.31 -6.83
CA ASN A 339 -41.70 28.99 -6.70
C ASN A 339 -42.91 28.02 -6.57
N GLY A 340 -42.72 26.85 -5.94
CA GLY A 340 -43.76 25.83 -5.75
C GLY A 340 -44.14 25.04 -7.00
N LYS A 341 -43.38 25.13 -8.10
CA LYS A 341 -43.59 24.32 -9.31
C LYS A 341 -42.65 23.10 -9.31
N PRO A 342 -43.10 21.96 -9.87
CA PRO A 342 -42.20 20.85 -10.12
C PRO A 342 -41.03 21.26 -11.02
N THR A 343 -39.86 20.70 -10.77
CA THR A 343 -38.64 20.95 -11.54
C THR A 343 -38.68 20.15 -12.84
N ASP A 344 -38.08 20.71 -13.89
CA ASP A 344 -37.86 20.00 -15.15
C ASP A 344 -36.77 18.93 -14.98
N CYS A 345 -35.86 19.06 -14.01
CA CYS A 345 -34.87 18.01 -13.74
C CYS A 345 -35.49 16.77 -13.09
N GLY A 346 -36.64 16.87 -12.43
CA GLY A 346 -37.27 15.78 -11.68
C GLY A 346 -36.57 15.46 -10.35
N PRO A 347 -37.12 14.52 -9.55
CA PRO A 347 -36.53 14.09 -8.29
C PRO A 347 -35.25 13.26 -8.52
N PHE A 348 -34.34 13.25 -7.55
CA PHE A 348 -33.09 12.50 -7.62
C PHE A 348 -32.49 12.20 -6.25
N GLU A 349 -31.56 11.25 -6.18
CA GLU A 349 -30.86 10.88 -4.95
C GLU A 349 -29.45 11.49 -4.92
N ILE A 350 -28.96 11.79 -3.71
CA ILE A 350 -27.60 12.27 -3.47
C ILE A 350 -26.99 11.42 -2.36
N GLU A 351 -25.76 10.93 -2.58
CA GLU A 351 -24.99 10.25 -1.54
C GLU A 351 -23.50 10.50 -1.70
N PHE A 352 -22.82 10.99 -0.66
CA PHE A 352 -21.37 11.21 -0.70
C PHE A 352 -20.69 11.22 0.65
N GLY A 353 -19.40 10.88 0.63
CA GLY A 353 -18.47 11.01 1.73
C GLY A 353 -17.58 12.24 1.54
N TYR A 354 -17.13 12.80 2.66
CA TYR A 354 -16.15 13.87 2.70
C TYR A 354 -15.04 13.53 3.70
N ILE A 355 -13.79 13.70 3.27
CA ILE A 355 -12.61 13.50 4.11
C ILE A 355 -11.96 14.85 4.43
N ALA A 356 -11.63 15.08 5.69
CA ALA A 356 -10.89 16.25 6.10
C ALA A 356 -9.50 16.26 5.46
N GLY A 357 -9.16 17.34 4.75
CA GLY A 357 -7.89 17.41 4.02
C GLY A 357 -6.66 17.65 4.90
N ASN A 358 -6.84 17.80 6.21
CA ASN A 358 -5.75 17.74 7.18
C ASN A 358 -5.92 16.49 8.03
N GLN A 359 -4.89 15.66 8.11
CA GLN A 359 -4.88 14.45 8.96
C GLN A 359 -5.32 14.71 10.41
N ARG A 360 -5.01 15.89 10.97
CA ARG A 360 -5.35 16.23 12.36
C ARG A 360 -6.84 16.50 12.59
N GLU A 361 -7.57 16.71 11.52
CA GLU A 361 -9.01 16.96 11.50
C GLU A 361 -9.78 15.70 11.05
N SER A 362 -9.10 14.60 10.74
CA SER A 362 -9.72 13.37 10.29
C SER A 362 -9.76 12.34 11.41
N ARG A 363 -10.80 11.49 11.39
CA ARG A 363 -10.92 10.30 12.24
C ARG A 363 -10.07 9.14 11.74
N LEU A 364 -9.63 9.20 10.48
CA LEU A 364 -8.91 8.12 9.84
C LEU A 364 -7.50 7.98 10.40
N PRO A 365 -7.01 6.74 10.59
CA PRO A 365 -5.61 6.49 10.89
C PRO A 365 -4.67 7.12 9.84
N PRO A 366 -3.44 7.50 10.21
CA PRO A 366 -2.48 8.13 9.31
C PRO A 366 -2.30 7.50 7.93
N ASP A 367 -2.15 6.17 7.91
CA ASP A 367 -1.83 5.43 6.70
C ASP A 367 -3.05 5.30 5.80
N GLU A 368 -4.23 5.09 6.39
CA GLU A 368 -5.50 5.04 5.68
C GLU A 368 -5.91 6.41 5.14
N TRP A 369 -5.77 7.46 5.96
CA TRP A 369 -6.00 8.84 5.53
C TRP A 369 -5.15 9.19 4.31
N LYS A 370 -3.86 8.84 4.33
CA LYS A 370 -2.96 9.08 3.19
C LYS A 370 -3.42 8.33 1.94
N ARG A 371 -3.74 7.03 2.08
CA ARG A 371 -4.24 6.19 0.98
C ARG A 371 -5.50 6.77 0.34
N ILE A 372 -6.46 7.22 1.14
CA ILE A 372 -7.73 7.77 0.64
C ILE A 372 -7.53 9.17 0.04
N ILE A 373 -6.70 10.02 0.63
CA ILE A 373 -6.36 11.33 0.05
C ILE A 373 -5.67 11.20 -1.30
N ASP A 374 -4.76 10.23 -1.45
CA ASP A 374 -4.10 9.96 -2.73
C ASP A 374 -5.12 9.49 -3.79
N LYS A 375 -6.10 8.63 -3.42
CA LYS A 375 -7.23 8.29 -4.31
C LYS A 375 -8.08 9.51 -4.67
N LEU A 376 -8.45 10.32 -3.68
CA LEU A 376 -9.25 11.55 -3.83
C LEU A 376 -8.58 12.59 -4.73
N TYR A 377 -7.25 12.62 -4.80
CA TYR A 377 -6.55 13.51 -5.70
C TYR A 377 -6.87 13.22 -7.17
N TYR A 378 -6.96 11.94 -7.56
CA TYR A 378 -7.22 11.51 -8.94
C TYR A 378 -8.70 11.30 -9.24
N PHE A 379 -9.47 10.79 -8.28
CA PHE A 379 -10.84 10.35 -8.49
C PHE A 379 -11.85 11.13 -7.63
N GLY A 380 -11.41 12.09 -6.83
CA GLY A 380 -12.31 12.90 -6.01
C GLY A 380 -13.26 13.75 -6.86
N GLY A 381 -14.54 13.71 -6.51
CA GLY A 381 -15.56 14.50 -7.15
C GLY A 381 -16.98 14.01 -6.88
N MET A 382 -17.94 14.79 -7.39
CA MET A 382 -19.35 14.42 -7.40
C MET A 382 -19.71 13.81 -8.76
N TYR A 383 -19.96 12.52 -8.76
CA TYR A 383 -20.31 11.72 -9.93
C TYR A 383 -21.79 11.88 -10.27
N VAL A 384 -22.17 11.54 -11.50
CA VAL A 384 -23.57 11.43 -11.88
C VAL A 384 -23.79 10.05 -12.47
N TYR A 385 -24.68 9.28 -11.86
CA TYR A 385 -25.14 8.00 -12.39
C TYR A 385 -26.57 8.16 -12.87
N ARG A 386 -26.87 7.62 -14.06
CA ARG A 386 -28.24 7.51 -14.56
C ARG A 386 -28.52 6.05 -14.83
N ASP A 387 -29.58 5.52 -14.21
CA ASP A 387 -29.91 4.09 -14.26
C ASP A 387 -28.71 3.19 -13.87
N ARG A 388 -27.93 3.64 -12.87
CA ARG A 388 -26.74 2.97 -12.30
C ARG A 388 -25.51 2.88 -13.21
N ILE A 389 -25.51 3.59 -14.34
CA ILE A 389 -24.31 3.78 -15.18
C ILE A 389 -23.84 5.23 -15.12
N ARG A 390 -22.52 5.41 -15.06
CA ARG A 390 -21.89 6.71 -14.97
C ARG A 390 -22.08 7.55 -16.23
N ILE A 391 -22.42 8.82 -16.05
CA ILE A 391 -22.48 9.83 -17.09
C ILE A 391 -21.18 10.66 -17.06
N LEU A 392 -20.31 10.46 -18.04
CA LEU A 392 -19.13 11.29 -18.24
C LEU A 392 -19.53 12.70 -18.73
N PRO A 393 -18.77 13.75 -18.38
CA PRO A 393 -17.51 13.74 -17.63
C PRO A 393 -17.68 13.97 -16.11
N TYR A 394 -18.89 13.84 -15.55
CA TYR A 394 -19.15 14.16 -14.16
C TYR A 394 -18.37 13.23 -13.20
N GLY A 395 -17.75 13.83 -12.17
CA GLY A 395 -16.87 13.15 -11.22
C GLY A 395 -15.38 13.10 -11.59
N ASN A 396 -15.00 13.52 -12.81
CA ASN A 396 -13.58 13.64 -13.16
C ASN A 396 -12.92 14.80 -12.39
N SER A 397 -11.70 14.60 -11.88
CA SER A 397 -10.93 15.57 -11.09
C SER A 397 -10.78 16.95 -11.76
N ASP A 398 -10.74 16.99 -13.09
CA ASP A 398 -10.52 18.21 -13.88
C ASP A 398 -11.82 18.93 -14.26
N VAL A 399 -12.97 18.36 -13.89
CA VAL A 399 -14.29 18.86 -14.26
C VAL A 399 -15.09 19.24 -13.02
N ASP A 400 -14.83 20.43 -12.50
CA ASP A 400 -15.58 21.05 -11.40
C ASP A 400 -16.95 21.56 -11.88
N TRP A 401 -17.84 20.64 -12.25
CA TRP A 401 -19.12 20.99 -12.89
C TRP A 401 -20.13 21.69 -11.96
N LEU A 402 -19.87 21.69 -10.65
CA LEU A 402 -20.64 22.39 -9.61
C LEU A 402 -19.96 23.67 -9.10
N ASP A 403 -18.82 24.06 -9.69
CA ASP A 403 -18.03 25.22 -9.29
C ASP A 403 -17.64 25.20 -7.79
N ILE A 404 -17.44 24.02 -7.20
CA ILE A 404 -17.10 23.85 -5.77
C ILE A 404 -15.71 24.45 -5.49
N GLU A 405 -14.69 24.08 -6.26
CA GLU A 405 -13.34 24.62 -6.09
C GLU A 405 -13.31 26.10 -6.48
N LEU A 406 -13.98 26.46 -7.57
CA LEU A 406 -14.08 27.87 -7.99
C LEU A 406 -14.65 28.76 -6.87
N LYS A 407 -15.72 28.32 -6.18
CA LYS A 407 -16.30 29.05 -5.05
C LYS A 407 -15.37 29.03 -3.83
N ARG A 408 -14.74 27.90 -3.54
CA ARG A 408 -13.78 27.76 -2.41
C ARG A 408 -12.61 28.73 -2.51
N THR A 409 -12.11 29.02 -3.70
CA THR A 409 -11.03 30.03 -3.89
C THR A 409 -11.45 31.44 -3.44
N LYS A 410 -12.76 31.76 -3.45
CA LYS A 410 -13.27 33.06 -2.98
C LYS A 410 -13.25 33.17 -1.46
N SER A 411 -13.67 32.10 -0.76
CA SER A 411 -13.61 32.01 0.70
C SER A 411 -13.74 30.57 1.14
N ALA A 412 -12.64 29.94 1.54
CA ALA A 412 -12.64 28.56 2.01
C ALA A 412 -13.37 28.37 3.35
N ALA A 413 -13.52 29.44 4.15
CA ALA A 413 -14.29 29.41 5.38
C ALA A 413 -15.81 29.43 5.11
N TYR A 414 -16.24 30.17 4.08
CA TYR A 414 -17.65 30.26 3.72
C TYR A 414 -18.09 29.05 2.87
N TYR A 415 -17.26 28.63 1.92
CA TYR A 415 -17.47 27.46 1.06
C TYR A 415 -16.64 26.29 1.58
N PHE A 416 -17.20 25.55 2.54
CA PHE A 416 -16.50 24.51 3.30
C PHE A 416 -16.01 23.33 2.45
N PHE A 417 -16.76 22.96 1.41
CA PHE A 417 -16.49 21.76 0.61
C PHE A 417 -15.35 21.96 -0.40
N SER A 418 -14.71 20.87 -0.79
CA SER A 418 -13.66 20.81 -1.80
C SER A 418 -13.95 19.61 -2.68
N HIS A 419 -13.90 19.80 -3.99
CA HIS A 419 -14.10 18.75 -4.99
C HIS A 419 -13.12 17.59 -4.76
N ARG A 420 -11.87 17.92 -4.41
CA ARG A 420 -10.79 16.96 -4.14
C ARG A 420 -10.88 16.25 -2.79
N ARG A 421 -11.98 16.44 -2.07
CA ARG A 421 -12.22 15.83 -0.75
C ARG A 421 -13.55 15.10 -0.69
N ILE A 422 -14.31 15.15 -1.78
CA ILE A 422 -15.61 14.51 -1.93
C ILE A 422 -15.44 13.26 -2.78
N PHE A 423 -16.15 12.21 -2.43
CA PHE A 423 -16.38 11.08 -3.30
C PHE A 423 -17.82 10.61 -3.08
N GLY A 424 -18.60 10.61 -4.15
CA GLY A 424 -20.00 10.27 -4.08
C GLY A 424 -20.73 10.62 -5.36
N ALA A 425 -22.06 10.50 -5.39
CA ALA A 425 -22.81 10.69 -6.60
C ALA A 425 -24.20 11.27 -6.41
N VAL A 426 -24.66 11.88 -7.51
CA VAL A 426 -26.06 12.13 -7.81
C VAL A 426 -26.59 10.95 -8.62
N LYS A 427 -27.66 10.32 -8.15
CA LYS A 427 -28.29 9.15 -8.79
C LYS A 427 -29.61 9.58 -9.44
N LEU A 428 -29.69 9.33 -10.74
CA LEU A 428 -30.80 9.71 -11.62
C LEU A 428 -31.41 8.47 -12.25
N THR A 429 -32.64 8.60 -12.74
CA THR A 429 -33.31 7.58 -13.56
C THR A 429 -33.87 8.19 -14.84
N ARG A 430 -33.95 7.42 -15.92
CA ARG A 430 -34.64 7.90 -17.14
C ARG A 430 -36.14 8.12 -16.92
N GLU A 431 -36.75 7.34 -16.04
CA GLU A 431 -38.17 7.43 -15.72
C GLU A 431 -38.53 8.80 -15.11
N HIS A 432 -37.76 9.23 -14.10
CA HIS A 432 -38.06 10.46 -13.37
C HIS A 432 -37.37 11.71 -13.93
N ASN A 433 -36.22 11.54 -14.61
CA ASN A 433 -35.41 12.67 -15.09
C ASN A 433 -35.39 12.75 -16.63
N GLY A 434 -36.46 12.35 -17.31
CA GLY A 434 -36.51 12.23 -18.79
C GLY A 434 -36.20 13.52 -19.58
N LEU A 435 -36.41 14.70 -18.97
CA LEU A 435 -36.09 15.99 -19.60
C LEU A 435 -34.60 16.35 -19.53
N LEU A 436 -33.79 15.66 -18.71
CA LEU A 436 -32.33 15.77 -18.77
C LEU A 436 -31.83 15.05 -20.03
N LYS A 437 -31.59 15.83 -21.08
CA LYS A 437 -31.14 15.32 -22.38
C LYS A 437 -29.63 15.28 -22.45
N GLU A 438 -29.08 14.15 -22.82
CA GLU A 438 -27.64 13.99 -23.06
C GLU A 438 -27.22 14.71 -24.35
N LYS A 439 -25.98 15.20 -24.41
CA LYS A 439 -25.44 15.84 -25.61
C LYS A 439 -25.23 14.81 -26.72
N ALA A 440 -25.18 15.30 -27.97
CA ALA A 440 -24.93 14.45 -29.13
C ALA A 440 -23.55 13.77 -29.09
N GLY A 441 -22.51 14.46 -28.61
CA GLY A 441 -21.17 13.92 -28.36
C GLY A 441 -21.03 13.12 -27.06
N ARG A 442 -22.15 12.81 -26.39
CA ARG A 442 -22.23 11.94 -25.19
C ARG A 442 -21.37 12.36 -23.97
N GLU A 443 -20.85 13.59 -23.99
CA GLU A 443 -20.18 14.24 -22.87
C GLU A 443 -21.13 15.19 -22.09
N GLY A 444 -21.85 14.59 -21.14
CA GLY A 444 -22.74 15.27 -20.21
C GLY A 444 -24.09 15.69 -20.79
N PHE A 445 -24.83 16.47 -20.01
CA PHE A 445 -26.18 16.95 -20.37
C PHE A 445 -26.14 18.22 -21.22
N GLN A 446 -27.19 18.40 -22.03
CA GLN A 446 -27.47 19.66 -22.73
C GLN A 446 -27.68 20.77 -21.69
N ARG A 447 -27.15 21.97 -21.95
CA ARG A 447 -27.24 23.12 -21.02
C ARG A 447 -28.60 23.82 -21.12
N ASP A 448 -29.66 23.04 -21.03
CA ASP A 448 -31.05 23.48 -21.02
C ASP A 448 -31.54 23.85 -19.61
N ASN A 449 -32.84 24.10 -19.46
CA ASN A 449 -33.43 24.49 -18.18
C ASN A 449 -33.33 23.38 -17.12
N ALA A 450 -33.57 22.12 -17.52
CA ALA A 450 -33.50 20.98 -16.61
C ALA A 450 -32.09 20.82 -16.03
N TYR A 451 -31.05 20.91 -16.86
CA TYR A 451 -29.67 20.87 -16.37
C TYR A 451 -29.33 22.03 -15.41
N ARG A 452 -29.79 23.25 -15.71
CA ARG A 452 -29.55 24.41 -14.83
C ARG A 452 -30.22 24.23 -13.48
N GLN A 453 -31.46 23.73 -13.45
CA GLN A 453 -32.15 23.45 -12.20
C GLN A 453 -31.43 22.39 -11.37
N LEU A 454 -30.98 21.29 -11.99
CA LEU A 454 -30.19 20.27 -11.30
C LEU A 454 -28.93 20.89 -10.65
N LYS A 455 -28.17 21.67 -11.42
CA LYS A 455 -26.97 22.36 -10.94
C LYS A 455 -27.28 23.34 -9.81
N ASP A 456 -28.30 24.18 -9.97
CA ASP A 456 -28.69 25.20 -8.99
C ASP A 456 -29.16 24.57 -7.67
N ILE A 457 -29.89 23.46 -7.71
CA ILE A 457 -30.32 22.72 -6.51
C ILE A 457 -29.10 22.18 -5.76
N LEU A 458 -28.18 21.54 -6.47
CA LEU A 458 -26.95 20.98 -5.88
C LEU A 458 -26.05 22.07 -5.29
N GLU A 459 -25.90 23.19 -6.00
CA GLU A 459 -25.14 24.34 -5.50
C GLU A 459 -25.76 24.92 -4.22
N ASN A 460 -27.08 25.03 -4.15
CA ASN A 460 -27.81 25.45 -2.95
C ASN A 460 -27.63 24.44 -1.81
N PHE A 461 -27.73 23.15 -2.12
CA PHE A 461 -27.55 22.06 -1.17
C PHE A 461 -26.18 22.12 -0.48
N PHE A 462 -25.09 22.20 -1.24
CA PHE A 462 -23.74 22.33 -0.67
C PHE A 462 -23.55 23.63 0.12
N LEU A 463 -24.17 24.72 -0.34
CA LEU A 463 -24.09 26.01 0.34
C LEU A 463 -24.79 25.97 1.70
N GLN A 464 -25.96 25.34 1.77
CA GLN A 464 -26.75 25.24 2.99
C GLN A 464 -26.14 24.24 3.98
N LEU A 465 -25.66 23.07 3.53
CA LEU A 465 -24.89 22.17 4.39
C LEU A 465 -23.67 22.86 5.01
N ALA A 466 -22.95 23.67 4.23
CA ALA A 466 -21.85 24.47 4.76
C ALA A 466 -22.33 25.45 5.84
N ALA A 467 -23.48 26.08 5.63
CA ALA A 467 -24.06 27.03 6.58
C ALA A 467 -24.49 26.36 7.89
N ASP A 468 -25.16 25.21 7.81
CA ASP A 468 -25.81 24.57 8.96
C ASP A 468 -24.79 23.84 9.86
N PHE A 469 -23.77 23.20 9.27
CA PHE A 469 -22.86 22.29 9.97
C PHE A 469 -21.44 22.83 10.17
N PHE A 470 -20.96 23.71 9.29
CA PHE A 470 -19.51 24.00 9.20
C PHE A 470 -19.15 25.48 9.39
N ARG A 471 -20.13 26.39 9.38
CA ARG A 471 -19.92 27.82 9.70
C ARG A 471 -20.18 28.09 11.17
N GLU A 472 -19.50 29.08 11.74
CA GLU A 472 -19.58 29.43 13.17
C GLU A 472 -21.00 29.78 13.65
N THR A 473 -21.88 30.24 12.75
CA THR A 473 -23.26 30.62 13.05
C THR A 473 -24.27 29.52 12.73
N GLY A 474 -23.82 28.31 12.37
CA GLY A 474 -24.70 27.21 11.98
C GLY A 474 -25.33 26.50 13.18
N ASP A 475 -26.58 26.07 13.03
CA ASP A 475 -27.38 25.43 14.09
C ASP A 475 -26.72 24.18 14.69
N TYR A 476 -25.91 23.47 13.90
CA TYR A 476 -25.24 22.21 14.30
C TYR A 476 -23.72 22.34 14.35
N SER A 477 -23.18 23.56 14.29
CA SER A 477 -21.73 23.80 14.14
C SER A 477 -20.92 23.56 15.42
N GLU A 478 -21.55 23.59 16.61
CA GLU A 478 -20.87 23.42 17.89
C GLU A 478 -20.19 22.04 18.01
N TYR A 479 -20.90 20.98 17.60
CA TYR A 479 -20.35 19.63 17.64
C TYR A 479 -19.15 19.46 16.71
N PHE A 480 -19.26 19.91 15.45
CA PHE A 480 -18.15 19.88 14.50
C PHE A 480 -16.91 20.59 15.06
N ASN A 481 -17.07 21.80 15.58
CA ASN A 481 -15.97 22.60 16.12
C ASN A 481 -15.34 21.96 17.36
N SER A 482 -16.16 21.42 18.27
CA SER A 482 -15.67 20.76 19.48
C SER A 482 -14.89 19.48 19.17
N ARG A 483 -15.42 18.60 18.30
CA ARG A 483 -14.74 17.36 17.90
C ARG A 483 -13.49 17.61 17.09
N ARG A 484 -13.51 18.58 16.16
CA ARG A 484 -12.30 18.99 15.44
C ARG A 484 -11.20 19.45 16.41
N ALA A 485 -11.54 20.30 17.38
CA ALA A 485 -10.58 20.77 18.38
C ALA A 485 -10.04 19.64 19.27
N GLU A 486 -10.87 18.65 19.59
CA GLU A 486 -10.46 17.45 20.30
C GLU A 486 -9.47 16.59 19.49
N LEU A 487 -9.78 16.30 18.23
CA LEU A 487 -8.90 15.53 17.32
C LEU A 487 -7.55 16.23 17.16
N GLU A 488 -7.55 17.55 16.95
CA GLU A 488 -6.33 18.34 16.85
C GLU A 488 -5.50 18.27 18.15
N ARG A 489 -6.16 18.32 19.31
CA ARG A 489 -5.50 18.21 20.63
C ARG A 489 -4.89 16.83 20.83
N LEU A 490 -5.60 15.75 20.48
CA LEU A 490 -5.13 14.37 20.58
C LEU A 490 -3.91 14.14 19.67
N GLU A 491 -3.97 14.59 18.42
CA GLU A 491 -2.87 14.44 17.47
C GLU A 491 -1.65 15.30 17.86
N LEU A 492 -1.86 16.52 18.39
CA LEU A 492 -0.76 17.31 18.94
C LEU A 492 -0.11 16.64 20.15
N ALA A 493 -0.90 16.03 21.04
CA ALA A 493 -0.39 15.26 22.18
C ALA A 493 0.41 14.03 21.70
N ARG A 494 -0.11 13.29 20.71
CA ARG A 494 0.57 12.16 20.08
C ARG A 494 1.92 12.58 19.48
N ARG A 495 1.97 13.64 18.68
CA ARG A 495 3.22 14.15 18.08
C ARG A 495 4.23 14.63 19.12
N ARG A 496 3.77 15.30 20.19
CA ARG A 496 4.64 15.71 21.30
C ARG A 496 5.26 14.48 21.98
N ARG A 497 4.46 13.44 22.21
CA ARG A 497 4.90 12.17 22.78
C ARG A 497 5.90 11.46 21.86
N GLU A 498 5.60 11.32 20.57
CA GLU A 498 6.52 10.71 19.60
C GLU A 498 7.89 11.42 19.57
N LYS A 499 7.90 12.76 19.58
CA LYS A 499 9.14 13.56 19.66
C LYS A 499 9.88 13.32 20.99
N GLN A 500 9.18 13.28 22.11
CA GLN A 500 9.79 12.99 23.42
C GLN A 500 10.39 11.59 23.47
N VAL A 501 9.65 10.58 23.00
CA VAL A 501 10.09 9.18 22.91
C VAL A 501 11.32 9.08 22.02
N SER A 502 11.28 9.65 20.81
CA SER A 502 12.41 9.68 19.87
C SER A 502 13.65 10.35 20.49
N THR A 503 13.48 11.49 21.18
CA THR A 503 14.59 12.19 21.85
C THR A 503 15.19 11.35 22.97
N LYS A 504 14.35 10.73 23.82
CA LYS A 504 14.82 9.85 24.90
C LYS A 504 15.56 8.63 24.36
N ARG A 505 15.07 7.99 23.29
CA ARG A 505 15.74 6.87 22.60
C ARG A 505 17.10 7.29 22.04
N ARG A 506 17.18 8.45 21.39
CA ARG A 506 18.46 8.97 20.87
C ARG A 506 19.47 9.22 22.00
N ASN A 507 19.03 9.80 23.11
CA ASN A 507 19.90 10.09 24.23
C ASN A 507 20.47 8.81 24.86
N ILE A 508 19.66 7.78 25.07
CA ILE A 508 20.15 6.51 25.63
C ILE A 508 21.08 5.78 24.66
N ALA A 509 20.82 5.84 23.35
CA ALA A 509 21.72 5.30 22.32
C ALA A 509 23.11 5.96 22.39
N THR A 510 23.17 7.30 22.46
CA THR A 510 24.44 8.03 22.60
C THR A 510 25.16 7.69 23.92
N LEU A 511 24.42 7.51 25.02
CA LEU A 511 25.01 7.11 26.31
C LEU A 511 25.61 5.70 26.27
N LEU A 512 24.91 4.75 25.65
CA LEU A 512 25.38 3.37 25.47
C LEU A 512 26.63 3.34 24.57
N GLU A 513 26.61 4.04 23.45
CA GLU A 513 27.77 4.16 22.56
C GLU A 513 28.98 4.75 23.28
N GLY A 514 28.79 5.84 24.02
CA GLY A 514 29.86 6.45 24.83
C GLY A 514 30.37 5.55 25.96
N PHE A 515 29.53 4.68 26.53
CA PHE A 515 29.95 3.66 27.49
C PHE A 515 30.84 2.60 26.82
N PHE A 516 30.39 2.01 25.71
CA PHE A 516 31.16 0.97 25.01
C PHE A 516 32.47 1.49 24.40
N GLN A 517 32.52 2.75 23.97
CA GLN A 517 33.78 3.37 23.55
C GLN A 517 34.78 3.51 24.69
N ARG A 518 34.33 3.93 25.89
CA ARG A 518 35.22 4.09 27.05
C ARG A 518 35.75 2.75 27.55
N THR A 519 34.88 1.74 27.66
CA THR A 519 35.27 0.39 28.10
C THR A 519 36.13 -0.32 27.06
N GLY A 520 35.77 -0.23 25.77
CA GLY A 520 36.55 -0.82 24.68
C GLY A 520 37.98 -0.24 24.53
N ASN A 521 38.17 1.02 24.93
CA ASN A 521 39.49 1.68 24.93
C ASN A 521 40.31 1.41 26.21
N GLY A 522 39.80 0.64 27.17
CA GLY A 522 40.50 0.34 28.43
C GLY A 522 40.66 1.55 29.36
N LEU A 523 39.76 2.55 29.28
CA LEU A 523 39.78 3.69 30.20
C LEU A 523 39.60 3.28 31.67
N PRO A 524 38.66 2.39 32.05
CA PRO A 524 38.47 2.00 33.45
C PRO A 524 39.76 1.48 34.10
N GLU A 525 40.50 0.64 33.39
CA GLU A 525 41.78 0.08 33.81
C GLU A 525 42.84 1.17 33.98
N THR A 526 42.88 2.14 33.05
CA THR A 526 43.81 3.27 33.08
C THR A 526 43.52 4.22 34.25
N GLU A 527 42.24 4.53 34.49
CA GLU A 527 41.78 5.34 35.63
C GLU A 527 42.13 4.67 36.96
N LEU A 528 41.89 3.35 37.07
CA LEU A 528 42.25 2.57 38.26
C LEU A 528 43.76 2.43 38.44
N ALA A 529 44.54 2.28 37.38
CA ALA A 529 46.01 2.24 37.46
C ALA A 529 46.58 3.58 37.96
N THR A 530 46.01 4.70 37.49
CA THR A 530 46.36 6.04 37.94
C THR A 530 46.03 6.23 39.42
N LEU A 531 44.82 5.82 39.83
CA LEU A 531 44.40 5.84 41.23
C LEU A 531 45.31 4.96 42.09
N ARG A 532 45.68 3.76 41.61
CA ARG A 532 46.60 2.84 42.29
C ARG A 532 47.95 3.49 42.58
N SER A 533 48.54 4.15 41.59
CA SER A 533 49.83 4.85 41.74
C SER A 533 49.75 5.98 42.77
N MET A 534 48.68 6.79 42.71
CA MET A 534 48.45 7.88 43.65
C MET A 534 48.30 7.39 45.10
N ILE A 535 47.50 6.34 45.30
CA ILE A 535 47.27 5.77 46.63
C ILE A 535 48.56 5.14 47.17
N LYS A 536 49.33 4.44 46.33
CA LYS A 536 50.64 3.88 46.71
C LYS A 536 51.62 4.97 47.17
N GLN A 537 51.75 6.08 46.44
CA GLN A 537 52.59 7.21 46.85
C GLN A 537 52.17 7.80 48.20
N ARG A 538 50.85 7.91 48.45
CA ARG A 538 50.35 8.36 49.76
C ARG A 538 50.67 7.38 50.87
N MET A 539 50.48 6.08 50.65
CA MET A 539 50.83 5.04 51.62
C MET A 539 52.32 5.05 51.95
N ASP A 540 53.18 5.17 50.94
CA ASP A 540 54.65 5.25 51.11
C ASP A 540 55.07 6.51 51.88
N SER A 541 54.37 7.63 51.66
CA SER A 541 54.61 8.89 52.40
C SER A 541 54.23 8.77 53.87
N ALA A 542 53.10 8.12 54.17
CA ALA A 542 52.63 7.90 55.53
C ALA A 542 53.57 6.94 56.29
N ALA A 543 54.10 5.92 55.62
CA ALA A 543 55.07 4.99 56.20
C ALA A 543 56.40 5.63 56.61
N ARG A 544 56.77 6.78 56.02
CA ARG A 544 58.01 7.52 56.33
C ARG A 544 57.86 8.58 57.43
N MET A 545 56.64 8.78 57.94
CA MET A 545 56.38 9.76 59.00
C MET A 545 56.99 9.30 60.33
N LYS A 546 57.60 10.24 61.08
CA LYS A 546 58.28 9.94 62.35
C LYS A 546 57.32 9.72 63.52
N ASN A 547 56.11 10.29 63.45
CA ASN A 547 55.09 10.18 64.48
C ASN A 547 54.11 9.03 64.15
N PRO A 548 54.02 7.98 64.99
CA PRO A 548 53.14 6.83 64.75
C PRO A 548 51.65 7.18 64.63
N ASP A 549 51.17 8.15 65.41
CA ASP A 549 49.76 8.56 65.40
C ASP A 549 49.41 9.34 64.12
N GLU A 550 50.32 10.19 63.65
CA GLU A 550 50.19 10.90 62.37
C GLU A 550 50.26 9.93 61.19
N ALA A 551 51.15 8.94 61.24
CA ALA A 551 51.27 7.90 60.21
C ALA A 551 50.00 7.04 60.11
N SER A 552 49.42 6.64 61.25
CA SER A 552 48.17 5.87 61.31
C SER A 552 46.98 6.65 60.74
N THR A 553 46.88 7.95 61.08
CA THR A 553 45.83 8.85 60.57
C THR A 553 45.97 9.07 59.06
N ALA A 554 47.19 9.33 58.57
CA ALA A 554 47.45 9.54 57.15
C ALA A 554 47.15 8.29 56.29
N LEU A 555 47.34 7.08 56.84
CA LEU A 555 46.97 5.83 56.16
C LEU A 555 45.44 5.67 56.05
N LEU A 556 44.68 5.97 57.11
CA LEU A 556 43.22 5.93 57.09
C LEU A 556 42.64 6.97 56.11
N ASP A 557 43.24 8.16 56.03
CA ASP A 557 42.84 9.19 55.06
C ASP A 557 43.13 8.79 53.62
N ALA A 558 44.21 8.05 53.38
CA ALA A 558 44.49 7.47 52.06
C ALA A 558 43.44 6.42 51.65
N GLU A 559 42.97 5.60 52.58
CA GLU A 559 41.88 4.64 52.33
C GLU A 559 40.56 5.33 52.00
N LYS A 560 40.19 6.35 52.78
CA LYS A 560 38.99 7.16 52.55
C LYS A 560 39.00 7.79 51.16
N GLU A 561 40.14 8.38 50.78
CA GLU A 561 40.28 9.02 49.48
C GLU A 561 40.20 7.99 48.34
N ALA A 562 40.79 6.80 48.51
CA ALA A 562 40.71 5.72 47.54
C ALA A 562 39.25 5.28 47.30
N ASN A 563 38.49 5.03 48.37
CA ASN A 563 37.10 4.61 48.27
C ASN A 563 36.20 5.71 47.71
N ARG A 564 36.44 6.98 48.10
CA ARG A 564 35.72 8.14 47.57
C ARG A 564 35.91 8.27 46.06
N ARG A 565 37.17 8.24 45.57
CA ARG A 565 37.46 8.32 44.14
C ARG A 565 37.00 7.10 43.36
N LEU A 566 37.08 5.90 43.95
CA LEU A 566 36.52 4.69 43.34
C LEU A 566 35.01 4.83 43.15
N SER A 567 34.29 5.41 44.11
CA SER A 567 32.86 5.69 43.99
C SER A 567 32.57 6.71 42.89
N GLU A 568 33.41 7.73 42.72
CA GLU A 568 33.28 8.70 41.61
C GLU A 568 33.48 8.03 40.25
N ILE A 569 34.48 7.14 40.14
CA ILE A 569 34.72 6.36 38.92
C ILE A 569 33.51 5.45 38.64
N ARG A 570 32.98 4.73 39.64
CA ARG A 570 31.80 3.85 39.48
C ARG A 570 30.60 4.60 38.92
N GLU A 571 30.32 5.80 39.42
CA GLU A 571 29.19 6.60 38.94
C GLU A 571 29.37 7.09 37.49
N ASN A 572 30.61 7.28 37.01
CA ASN A 572 30.86 7.66 35.60
C ASN A 572 30.46 6.58 34.58
N TYR A 573 30.39 5.31 35.03
CA TYR A 573 30.01 4.15 34.21
C TYR A 573 28.58 3.66 34.48
N ARG A 574 27.83 4.34 35.34
CA ARG A 574 26.45 4.00 35.66
C ARG A 574 25.49 4.71 34.72
N LEU A 575 24.71 3.94 33.96
CA LEU A 575 23.64 4.45 33.12
C LEU A 575 22.26 4.20 33.75
N VAL A 576 21.31 5.09 33.49
CA VAL A 576 19.92 4.97 33.97
C VAL A 576 18.99 4.83 32.77
N LYS A 577 18.16 3.78 32.77
CA LYS A 577 17.15 3.57 31.72
C LYS A 577 16.09 4.67 31.79
N PRO A 578 15.73 5.31 30.66
CA PRO A 578 14.63 6.28 30.65
C PRO A 578 13.29 5.57 30.89
N ARG A 579 12.54 5.99 31.92
CA ARG A 579 11.20 5.44 32.23
C ARG A 579 10.15 5.81 31.18
N GLY A 580 9.22 4.88 30.92
CA GLY A 580 8.03 5.10 30.09
C GLY A 580 8.32 5.14 28.59
N VAL A 581 9.42 4.52 28.16
CA VAL A 581 9.86 4.48 26.76
C VAL A 581 10.27 3.05 26.40
N GLY A 582 9.57 2.45 25.45
CA GLY A 582 9.98 1.17 24.88
C GLY A 582 11.27 1.36 24.08
N LEU A 583 12.24 0.46 24.25
CA LEU A 583 13.46 0.43 23.43
C LEU A 583 13.21 -0.38 22.15
N SER A 584 13.85 0.00 21.04
CA SER A 584 13.87 -0.85 19.84
C SER A 584 14.63 -2.16 20.11
N ARG A 585 14.45 -3.19 19.28
CA ARG A 585 15.15 -4.47 19.47
C ARG A 585 16.68 -4.33 19.49
N ALA A 586 17.23 -3.44 18.67
CA ALA A 586 18.67 -3.15 18.68
C ALA A 586 19.11 -2.50 20.01
N LEU A 587 18.39 -1.47 20.43
CA LEU A 587 18.74 -0.69 21.62
C LEU A 587 18.52 -1.48 22.92
N GLN A 588 17.55 -2.41 22.93
CA GLN A 588 17.35 -3.37 24.01
C GLN A 588 18.54 -4.32 24.15
N ARG A 589 19.07 -4.86 23.04
CA ARG A 589 20.28 -5.69 23.05
C ARG A 589 21.50 -4.91 23.58
N ASP A 590 21.68 -3.67 23.13
CA ASP A 590 22.76 -2.81 23.61
C ASP A 590 22.64 -2.54 25.12
N TRP A 591 21.41 -2.38 25.62
CA TRP A 591 21.14 -2.21 27.05
C TRP A 591 21.48 -3.47 27.85
N ASP A 592 21.09 -4.66 27.36
CA ASP A 592 21.39 -5.93 28.01
C ASP A 592 22.91 -6.21 28.00
N ALA A 593 23.60 -5.86 26.92
CA ALA A 593 25.06 -5.93 26.83
C ALA A 593 25.74 -4.96 27.82
N TYR A 594 25.17 -3.75 28.01
CA TYR A 594 25.66 -2.81 29.02
C TYR A 594 25.54 -3.40 30.44
N LEU A 595 24.42 -4.04 30.79
CA LEU A 595 24.23 -4.66 32.11
C LEU A 595 25.29 -5.74 32.37
N ALA A 596 25.55 -6.60 31.37
CA ALA A 596 26.57 -7.63 31.47
C ALA A 596 27.99 -7.04 31.64
N GLU A 597 28.34 -6.01 30.87
CA GLU A 597 29.67 -5.38 30.98
C GLU A 597 29.80 -4.58 32.30
N GLN A 598 28.74 -3.93 32.77
CA GLN A 598 28.72 -3.25 34.08
C GLN A 598 28.97 -4.25 35.22
N GLU A 599 28.30 -5.41 35.19
CA GLU A 599 28.52 -6.47 36.18
C GLU A 599 29.97 -6.98 36.15
N LYS A 600 30.54 -7.10 34.94
CA LYS A 600 31.94 -7.47 34.75
C LYS A 600 32.92 -6.43 35.31
N LEU A 601 32.74 -5.14 35.03
CA LEU A 601 33.55 -4.07 35.62
C LEU A 601 33.52 -4.12 37.15
N GLU A 602 32.35 -4.39 37.74
CA GLU A 602 32.20 -4.50 39.20
C GLU A 602 32.98 -5.71 39.75
N LYS A 603 32.82 -6.89 39.14
CA LYS A 603 33.44 -8.14 39.59
C LYS A 603 34.95 -8.19 39.34
N GLU A 604 35.43 -7.73 38.19
CA GLU A 604 36.81 -7.91 37.74
C GLU A 604 37.73 -6.74 38.07
N LEU A 605 37.19 -5.51 38.18
CA LEU A 605 38.00 -4.31 38.38
C LEU A 605 37.72 -3.62 39.70
N PHE A 606 36.48 -3.19 39.95
CA PHE A 606 36.20 -2.31 41.08
C PHE A 606 36.28 -3.01 42.44
N VAL A 607 35.68 -4.20 42.58
CA VAL A 607 35.76 -4.98 43.83
C VAL A 607 37.20 -5.44 44.12
N PRO A 608 37.93 -6.03 43.15
CA PRO A 608 39.33 -6.43 43.38
C PRO A 608 40.24 -5.27 43.74
N PHE A 609 40.06 -4.09 43.12
CA PHE A 609 40.83 -2.89 43.46
C PHE A 609 40.61 -2.46 44.92
N SER A 610 39.36 -2.42 45.37
CA SER A 610 39.04 -2.09 46.78
C SER A 610 39.69 -3.07 47.75
N GLN A 611 39.65 -4.37 47.45
CA GLN A 611 40.31 -5.41 48.25
C GLN A 611 41.84 -5.27 48.26
N GLU A 612 42.44 -4.92 47.12
CA GLU A 612 43.88 -4.72 47.00
C GLU A 612 44.36 -3.51 47.81
N VAL A 613 43.65 -2.38 47.75
CA VAL A 613 43.96 -1.20 48.56
C VAL A 613 43.90 -1.57 50.04
N ALA A 614 42.87 -2.28 50.48
CA ALA A 614 42.73 -2.72 51.87
C ALA A 614 43.86 -3.66 52.33
N ARG A 615 44.30 -4.59 51.46
CA ARG A 615 45.43 -5.50 51.74
C ARG A 615 46.76 -4.76 51.80
N SER A 616 47.03 -3.88 50.84
CA SER A 616 48.28 -3.11 50.76
C SER A 616 48.46 -2.21 51.97
N LEU A 617 47.37 -1.57 52.40
CA LEU A 617 47.34 -0.75 53.61
C LEU A 617 47.62 -1.59 54.87
N GLY A 618 47.03 -2.80 54.95
CA GLY A 618 47.30 -3.75 56.02
C GLY A 618 48.77 -4.20 56.08
N ALA A 619 49.41 -4.37 54.92
CA ALA A 619 50.84 -4.71 54.84
C ALA A 619 51.73 -3.55 55.31
N VAL A 620 51.48 -2.33 54.82
CA VAL A 620 52.24 -1.12 55.20
C VAL A 620 52.11 -0.81 56.70
N ALA A 621 50.91 -0.94 57.26
CA ALA A 621 50.69 -0.74 58.70
C ALA A 621 51.48 -1.77 59.56
N LYS A 622 51.58 -3.02 59.08
CA LYS A 622 52.31 -4.09 59.75
C LYS A 622 53.83 -3.88 59.67
N GLU A 623 54.34 -3.47 58.52
CA GLU A 623 55.77 -3.16 58.30
C GLU A 623 56.24 -1.97 59.15
N ALA A 624 55.40 -0.94 59.27
CA ALA A 624 55.67 0.25 60.08
C ALA A 624 55.40 0.04 61.59
N LYS A 625 55.00 -1.16 62.03
CA LYS A 625 54.61 -1.49 63.42
C LYS A 625 53.53 -0.55 64.01
N LEU A 626 52.62 -0.07 63.17
CA LEU A 626 51.56 0.86 63.57
C LEU A 626 50.37 0.07 64.13
N TYR A 627 49.88 0.47 65.31
CA TYR A 627 48.61 -0.04 65.84
C TYR A 627 47.46 0.71 65.17
N VAL A 628 46.72 0.03 64.29
CA VAL A 628 45.50 0.55 63.67
C VAL A 628 44.30 -0.09 64.36
N ASP A 629 43.47 0.71 65.03
CA ASP A 629 42.25 0.24 65.68
C ASP A 629 41.25 -0.26 64.64
N GLN A 630 41.17 -1.59 64.49
CA GLN A 630 40.30 -2.23 63.51
C GLN A 630 38.81 -1.97 63.76
N ARG A 631 38.40 -1.76 65.02
CA ARG A 631 37.02 -1.47 65.36
C ARG A 631 36.65 -0.07 64.94
N LYS A 632 37.54 0.90 65.17
CA LYS A 632 37.36 2.28 64.71
C LYS A 632 37.32 2.37 63.18
N ARG A 633 38.21 1.63 62.49
CA ARG A 633 38.23 1.53 61.03
C ARG A 633 36.93 0.95 60.44
N LEU A 634 36.48 -0.21 60.91
CA LEU A 634 35.25 -0.84 60.42
C LEU A 634 34.02 0.02 60.71
N SER A 635 33.96 0.61 61.91
CA SER A 635 32.88 1.53 62.29
C SER A 635 32.86 2.78 61.40
N GLU A 636 34.00 3.32 61.01
CA GLU A 636 34.07 4.48 60.12
C GLU A 636 33.66 4.14 58.68
N LEU A 637 34.05 2.97 58.16
CA LEU A 637 33.64 2.50 56.82
C LEU A 637 32.12 2.25 56.73
N ILE A 638 31.55 1.57 57.73
CA ILE A 638 30.09 1.34 57.81
C ILE A 638 29.36 2.68 57.93
N LYS A 639 29.88 3.60 58.75
CA LYS A 639 29.28 4.94 58.91
C LYS A 639 29.33 5.72 57.60
N GLN A 640 30.43 5.67 56.85
CA GLN A 640 30.52 6.32 55.54
C GLN A 640 29.54 5.75 54.52
N GLN A 641 29.41 4.43 54.43
CA GLN A 641 28.43 3.80 53.55
C GLN A 641 27.00 4.19 53.95
N ALA A 642 26.69 4.11 55.26
CA ALA A 642 25.37 4.49 55.77
C ALA A 642 25.06 5.97 55.55
N ASP A 643 26.03 6.87 55.72
CA ASP A 643 25.87 8.30 55.47
C ASP A 643 25.70 8.60 53.97
N ALA A 644 26.39 7.87 53.08
CA ALA A 644 26.22 7.97 51.63
C ALA A 644 24.83 7.52 51.17
N GLU A 645 24.38 6.34 51.62
CA GLU A 645 23.02 5.84 51.35
C GLU A 645 21.95 6.78 51.92
N LYS A 646 22.13 7.23 53.17
CA LYS A 646 21.22 8.19 53.81
C LYS A 646 21.14 9.51 53.04
N LYS A 647 22.26 10.01 52.50
CA LYS A 647 22.28 11.21 51.67
C LYS A 647 21.52 10.99 50.37
N SER A 648 21.72 9.84 49.71
CA SER A 648 20.98 9.48 48.48
C SER A 648 19.47 9.40 48.74
N VAL A 649 19.05 8.67 49.78
CA VAL A 649 17.64 8.56 50.17
C VAL A 649 17.04 9.91 50.56
N SER A 650 17.78 10.75 51.30
CA SER A 650 17.29 12.07 51.69
C SER A 650 17.13 13.01 50.50
N GLN A 651 18.04 12.92 49.53
CA GLN A 651 17.96 13.70 48.30
C GLN A 651 16.73 13.29 47.48
N GLU A 652 16.46 12.00 47.38
CA GLU A 652 15.29 11.48 46.66
C GLU A 652 13.97 11.79 47.37
N ALA A 653 13.95 11.67 48.70
CA ALA A 653 12.82 12.12 49.52
C ALA A 653 12.56 13.63 49.36
N GLY A 654 13.62 14.43 49.23
CA GLY A 654 13.52 15.86 48.94
C GLY A 654 12.88 16.14 47.58
N GLN A 655 13.32 15.44 46.53
CA GLN A 655 12.75 15.55 45.19
C GLN A 655 11.28 15.11 45.14
N LEU A 656 10.93 14.02 45.82
CA LEU A 656 9.56 13.55 45.95
C LEU A 656 8.68 14.61 46.64
N ARG A 657 9.15 15.18 47.74
CA ARG A 657 8.41 16.21 48.48
C ARG A 657 8.16 17.47 47.66
N ASN A 658 9.15 17.89 46.86
CA ASN A 658 8.99 19.02 45.95
C ASN A 658 7.96 18.70 44.86
N SER A 659 8.07 17.53 44.21
CA SER A 659 7.14 17.10 43.16
C SER A 659 5.70 16.97 43.66
N ALA A 660 5.51 16.45 44.89
CA ALA A 660 4.20 16.37 45.52
C ALA A 660 3.60 17.76 45.81
N ASN A 661 4.42 18.69 46.31
CA ASN A 661 4.01 20.07 46.53
C ASN A 661 3.65 20.81 45.24
N ASP A 662 4.40 20.58 44.17
CA ASP A 662 4.14 21.17 42.86
C ASP A 662 2.84 20.61 42.27
N THR A 663 2.63 19.30 42.36
CA THR A 663 1.39 18.62 41.94
C THR A 663 0.18 19.16 42.70
N ARG A 664 0.27 19.27 44.03
CA ARG A 664 -0.78 19.86 44.88
C ARG A 664 -1.09 21.30 44.45
N SER A 665 -0.04 22.10 44.23
CA SER A 665 -0.19 23.49 43.85
C SER A 665 -0.82 23.64 42.46
N ALA A 666 -0.45 22.77 41.51
CA ALA A 666 -1.05 22.73 40.18
C ALA A 666 -2.54 22.35 40.23
N ALA A 667 -2.90 21.31 41.00
CA ALA A 667 -4.30 20.89 41.17
C ALA A 667 -5.16 22.00 41.78
N LEU A 668 -4.67 22.70 42.82
CA LEU A 668 -5.38 23.82 43.44
C LEU A 668 -5.53 25.02 42.49
N ARG A 669 -4.50 25.33 41.69
CA ARG A 669 -4.60 26.38 40.66
C ARG A 669 -5.62 26.02 39.60
N PHE A 670 -5.62 24.77 39.14
CA PHE A 670 -6.57 24.28 38.14
C PHE A 670 -8.02 24.36 38.65
N ALA A 671 -8.26 23.90 39.89
CA ALA A 671 -9.58 23.98 40.51
C ALA A 671 -10.10 25.41 40.63
N ARG A 672 -9.24 26.35 41.07
CA ARG A 672 -9.61 27.78 41.11
C ARG A 672 -9.88 28.34 39.72
N GLY A 673 -9.08 27.98 38.72
CA GLY A 673 -9.27 28.41 37.34
C GLY A 673 -10.61 27.97 36.76
N ALA A 674 -11.00 26.71 36.97
CA ALA A 674 -12.29 26.18 36.52
C ALA A 674 -13.48 26.90 37.18
N ILE A 675 -13.36 27.23 38.47
CA ILE A 675 -14.39 28.01 39.17
C ILE A 675 -14.46 29.43 38.60
N HIS A 676 -13.30 30.07 38.38
CA HIS A 676 -13.23 31.43 37.86
C HIS A 676 -13.77 31.51 36.41
N GLU A 677 -13.46 30.55 35.55
CA GLU A 677 -13.96 30.50 34.17
C GLU A 677 -15.50 30.40 34.12
N LEU A 678 -16.10 29.60 35.03
CA LEU A 678 -17.54 29.54 35.16
C LEU A 678 -18.12 30.88 35.67
N GLN A 679 -17.48 31.51 36.66
CA GLN A 679 -17.90 32.81 37.17
C GLN A 679 -17.83 33.90 36.09
N ASP A 680 -16.74 33.96 35.33
CA ASP A 680 -16.57 34.91 34.22
C ASP A 680 -17.63 34.69 33.14
N THR A 681 -17.93 33.42 32.81
CA THR A 681 -18.98 33.09 31.84
C THR A 681 -20.35 33.57 32.32
N ILE A 682 -20.69 33.32 33.58
CA ILE A 682 -21.93 33.80 34.18
C ILE A 682 -22.00 35.33 34.14
N SER A 683 -20.94 36.02 34.58
CA SER A 683 -20.89 37.48 34.55
C SER A 683 -20.99 38.05 33.13
N ASN A 684 -20.37 37.41 32.13
CA ASN A 684 -20.50 37.83 30.74
C ASN A 684 -21.92 37.65 30.21
N VAL A 685 -22.58 36.53 30.56
CA VAL A 685 -23.99 36.29 30.22
C VAL A 685 -24.90 37.33 30.89
N GLU A 686 -24.64 37.67 32.15
CA GLU A 686 -25.39 38.71 32.88
C GLU A 686 -25.23 40.10 32.24
N VAL A 687 -24.01 40.46 31.83
CA VAL A 687 -23.74 41.72 31.12
C VAL A 687 -24.44 41.76 29.76
N GLU A 688 -24.38 40.66 29.02
CA GLU A 688 -25.02 40.53 27.70
C GLU A 688 -26.56 40.59 27.83
N PHE A 689 -27.12 39.94 28.85
CA PHE A 689 -28.54 40.04 29.19
C PHE A 689 -28.95 41.48 29.53
N ALA A 690 -28.15 42.19 30.35
CA ALA A 690 -28.44 43.57 30.74
C ALA A 690 -28.38 44.58 29.60
N GLN A 691 -27.69 44.26 28.50
CA GLN A 691 -27.57 45.13 27.31
C GLN A 691 -28.62 44.84 26.24
N LYS A 692 -29.42 43.77 26.39
CA LYS A 692 -30.38 43.33 25.39
C LYS A 692 -31.74 43.97 25.65
N ASP A 693 -32.26 44.72 24.69
CA ASP A 693 -33.61 45.28 24.78
C ASP A 693 -34.64 44.18 24.50
N LEU A 694 -35.46 43.87 25.51
CA LEU A 694 -36.49 42.83 25.43
C LEU A 694 -37.84 43.37 24.96
N ALA A 695 -37.96 44.69 24.75
CA ALA A 695 -39.19 45.31 24.30
C ALA A 695 -39.42 45.06 22.79
N GLY A 696 -40.45 44.27 22.45
CA GLY A 696 -40.86 44.02 21.07
C GLY A 696 -40.42 42.67 20.49
N LEU A 697 -39.78 41.81 21.29
CA LEU A 697 -39.48 40.42 20.93
C LEU A 697 -40.70 39.52 21.19
N SER A 698 -40.88 38.49 20.35
CA SER A 698 -41.87 37.44 20.53
C SER A 698 -41.49 36.47 21.67
N GLU A 699 -42.47 35.73 22.21
CA GLU A 699 -42.22 34.73 23.26
C GLU A 699 -41.17 33.68 22.81
N ASP A 700 -41.21 33.27 21.54
CA ASP A 700 -40.25 32.31 20.95
C ASP A 700 -38.82 32.89 20.89
N GLU A 701 -38.66 34.17 20.55
CA GLU A 701 -37.34 34.83 20.51
C GLU A 701 -36.73 34.97 21.91
N ILE A 702 -37.57 35.25 22.92
CA ILE A 702 -37.13 35.30 24.32
C ILE A 702 -36.71 33.91 24.80
N GLU A 703 -37.45 32.87 24.41
CA GLU A 703 -37.12 31.48 24.75
C GLU A 703 -35.82 31.01 24.07
N HIS A 704 -35.57 31.38 22.81
CA HIS A 704 -34.29 31.12 22.14
C HIS A 704 -33.11 31.80 22.84
N ILE A 705 -33.26 33.04 23.28
CA ILE A 705 -32.22 33.77 24.02
C ILE A 705 -31.94 33.08 25.36
N ARG A 706 -32.99 32.68 26.10
CA ARG A 706 -32.87 31.94 27.35
C ARG A 706 -32.10 30.64 27.14
N ASN A 707 -32.51 29.82 26.17
CA ASN A 707 -31.88 28.54 25.87
C ASN A 707 -30.41 28.71 25.44
N SER A 708 -30.07 29.77 24.71
CA SER A 708 -28.68 30.08 24.34
C SER A 708 -27.81 30.41 25.55
N PHE A 709 -28.31 31.23 26.49
CA PHE A 709 -27.59 31.57 27.71
C PHE A 709 -27.47 30.38 28.67
N GLU A 710 -28.54 29.62 28.88
CA GLU A 710 -28.53 28.39 29.68
C GLU A 710 -27.57 27.36 29.09
N GLY A 711 -27.61 27.13 27.77
CA GLY A 711 -26.71 26.20 27.08
C GLY A 711 -25.22 26.55 27.26
N ARG A 712 -24.87 27.84 27.20
CA ARG A 712 -23.48 28.28 27.42
C ARG A 712 -23.01 28.03 28.85
N ILE A 713 -23.84 28.34 29.85
CA ILE A 713 -23.49 28.11 31.27
C ILE A 713 -23.40 26.61 31.56
N GLU A 714 -24.35 25.82 31.06
CA GLU A 714 -24.37 24.37 31.26
C GLU A 714 -23.19 23.68 30.57
N SER A 715 -22.84 24.09 29.35
CA SER A 715 -21.70 23.57 28.59
C SER A 715 -20.37 23.81 29.35
N VAL A 716 -20.11 25.04 29.80
CA VAL A 716 -18.91 25.36 30.60
C VAL A 716 -18.94 24.66 31.96
N GLY A 717 -20.10 24.61 32.61
CA GLY A 717 -20.28 23.93 33.90
C GLY A 717 -20.01 22.43 33.84
N ARG A 718 -20.57 21.74 32.84
CA ARG A 718 -20.35 20.30 32.60
C ARG A 718 -18.89 20.02 32.27
N LYS A 719 -18.31 20.79 31.34
CA LYS A 719 -16.88 20.70 30.98
C LYS A 719 -15.98 20.85 32.22
N ASN A 720 -16.19 21.87 33.04
CA ASN A 720 -15.38 22.11 34.22
C ASN A 720 -15.55 21.01 35.27
N THR A 721 -16.77 20.51 35.47
CA THR A 721 -17.06 19.41 36.40
C THR A 721 -16.38 18.11 35.96
N GLU A 722 -16.50 17.73 34.69
CA GLU A 722 -15.83 16.54 34.15
C GLU A 722 -14.31 16.65 34.26
N THR A 723 -13.75 17.81 33.96
CA THR A 723 -12.29 18.00 33.99
C THR A 723 -11.77 17.95 35.43
N LEU A 724 -12.52 18.49 36.40
CA LEU A 724 -12.20 18.37 37.82
C LEU A 724 -12.33 16.92 38.32
N SER A 725 -13.32 16.17 37.85
CA SER A 725 -13.44 14.74 38.16
C SER A 725 -12.20 13.98 37.68
N LYS A 726 -11.75 14.20 36.44
CA LYS A 726 -10.54 13.56 35.89
C LYS A 726 -9.30 13.84 36.74
N VAL A 727 -9.11 15.08 37.20
CA VAL A 727 -7.98 15.45 38.08
C VAL A 727 -8.12 14.77 39.45
N ARG A 728 -9.32 14.73 40.03
CA ARG A 728 -9.59 14.02 41.29
C ARG A 728 -9.29 12.53 41.16
N ASP A 729 -9.76 11.90 40.10
CA ASP A 729 -9.61 10.45 39.89
C ASP A 729 -8.13 10.10 39.67
N MET A 730 -7.37 10.94 38.97
CA MET A 730 -5.92 10.80 38.82
C MET A 730 -5.17 10.90 40.18
N LEU A 731 -5.52 11.88 41.02
CA LEU A 731 -4.94 12.01 42.36
C LEU A 731 -5.32 10.83 43.26
N THR A 732 -6.54 10.31 43.11
CA THR A 732 -7.03 9.14 43.85
C THR A 732 -6.28 7.88 43.43
N ALA A 733 -6.05 7.69 42.13
CA ALA A 733 -5.26 6.58 41.60
C ALA A 733 -3.81 6.62 42.09
N ILE A 734 -3.18 7.81 42.11
CA ILE A 734 -1.83 8.00 42.66
C ILE A 734 -1.81 7.63 44.15
N SER A 735 -2.80 8.08 44.93
CA SER A 735 -2.91 7.79 46.36
C SER A 735 -3.07 6.28 46.65
N LEU A 736 -3.96 5.62 45.91
CA LEU A 736 -4.21 4.18 46.05
C LEU A 736 -2.96 3.34 45.70
N ASN A 737 -2.25 3.70 44.63
CA ASN A 737 -1.02 3.01 44.24
C ASN A 737 0.09 3.16 45.29
N LEU A 738 0.18 4.32 45.96
CA LEU A 738 1.13 4.56 47.04
C LEU A 738 0.79 3.79 48.32
N GLU A 739 -0.50 3.60 48.63
CA GLU A 739 -0.96 2.87 49.83
C GLU A 739 -0.85 1.35 49.67
N GLN A 740 -1.05 0.82 48.47
CA GLN A 740 -1.06 -0.63 48.22
C GLN A 740 0.31 -1.22 47.91
N GLY A 741 1.37 -0.41 47.76
CA GLY A 741 2.72 -0.90 47.48
C GLY A 741 2.84 -1.68 46.16
N VAL A 742 1.93 -1.44 45.21
CA VAL A 742 1.91 -2.15 43.93
C VAL A 742 2.99 -1.54 43.02
N ASP A 743 4.03 -2.33 42.76
CA ASP A 743 5.23 -1.96 41.98
C ASP A 743 4.99 -1.69 40.48
N ILE A 744 3.78 -1.87 39.96
CA ILE A 744 3.50 -1.65 38.53
C ILE A 744 3.03 -0.21 38.33
N ALA A 745 3.95 0.67 37.95
CA ALA A 745 3.58 2.03 37.60
C ALA A 745 2.83 2.04 36.26
N GLN A 746 1.85 2.95 36.10
CA GLN A 746 1.21 3.21 34.80
C GLN A 746 2.23 3.49 33.67
N SER A 747 3.44 3.95 34.00
CA SER A 747 4.54 4.10 33.05
C SER A 747 5.03 2.78 32.47
N ASP A 748 4.95 1.68 33.21
CA ASP A 748 5.55 0.40 32.84
C ASP A 748 4.65 -0.36 31.87
N ILE A 749 3.33 -0.27 32.05
CA ILE A 749 2.34 -0.72 31.07
C ILE A 749 2.53 0.04 29.76
N VAL A 750 2.68 1.35 29.87
CA VAL A 750 2.86 2.24 28.73
C VAL A 750 4.19 1.98 28.00
N GLU A 751 5.25 1.65 28.74
CA GLU A 751 6.53 1.22 28.19
C GLU A 751 6.42 -0.13 27.48
N ALA A 752 5.75 -1.11 28.08
CA ALA A 752 5.52 -2.43 27.49
C ALA A 752 4.73 -2.32 26.17
N MET A 753 3.65 -1.54 26.15
CA MET A 753 2.85 -1.28 24.94
C MET A 753 3.67 -0.56 23.85
N ASP A 754 4.47 0.44 24.21
CA ASP A 754 5.32 1.16 23.25
C ASP A 754 6.41 0.24 22.66
N GLN A 755 6.95 -0.67 23.48
CA GLN A 755 7.92 -1.66 23.05
C GLN A 755 7.30 -2.72 22.13
N GLU A 756 6.09 -3.19 22.44
CA GLU A 756 5.33 -4.13 21.60
C GLU A 756 4.96 -3.49 20.25
N LEU A 757 4.42 -2.27 20.26
CA LEU A 757 4.12 -1.51 19.05
C LEU A 757 5.35 -1.29 18.18
N GLN A 758 6.51 -1.01 18.80
CA GLN A 758 7.76 -0.86 18.08
C GLN A 758 8.19 -2.18 17.43
N GLY A 759 8.07 -3.30 18.15
CA GLY A 759 8.35 -4.64 17.62
C GLY A 759 7.46 -5.00 16.43
N LEU A 760 6.17 -4.66 16.50
CA LEU A 760 5.22 -4.87 15.40
C LEU A 760 5.55 -4.00 14.19
N ARG A 761 5.89 -2.72 14.38
CA ARG A 761 6.30 -1.82 13.28
C ARG A 761 7.54 -2.33 12.56
N GLU A 762 8.58 -2.70 13.30
CA GLU A 762 9.82 -3.25 12.73
C GLU A 762 9.54 -4.53 11.93
N GLN A 763 8.58 -5.35 12.38
CA GLN A 763 8.15 -6.53 11.66
C GLN A 763 7.38 -6.19 10.37
N THR A 764 6.47 -5.22 10.40
CA THR A 764 5.72 -4.78 9.21
C THR A 764 6.63 -4.16 8.16
N ASP A 765 7.58 -3.30 8.56
CA ASP A 765 8.55 -2.70 7.63
C ASP A 765 9.42 -3.77 6.97
N ALA A 766 9.84 -4.78 7.74
CA ALA A 766 10.58 -5.93 7.22
C ALA A 766 9.75 -6.75 6.22
N ASP A 767 8.47 -7.01 6.53
CA ASP A 767 7.59 -7.73 5.64
C ASP A 767 7.33 -6.93 4.35
N ALA A 768 7.20 -5.61 4.43
CA ALA A 768 7.07 -4.71 3.28
C ALA A 768 8.33 -4.70 2.39
N GLU A 769 9.53 -4.58 2.97
CA GLU A 769 10.79 -4.68 2.23
C GLU A 769 10.95 -6.05 1.56
N LEU A 770 10.55 -7.14 2.23
CA LEU A 770 10.57 -8.49 1.67
C LEU A 770 9.58 -8.65 0.52
N VAL A 771 8.38 -8.06 0.62
CA VAL A 771 7.40 -8.04 -0.48
C VAL A 771 7.96 -7.24 -1.66
N GLN A 772 8.55 -6.06 -1.42
CA GLN A 772 9.19 -5.25 -2.47
C GLN A 772 10.38 -5.95 -3.13
N LEU A 773 11.23 -6.62 -2.35
CA LEU A 773 12.33 -7.42 -2.90
C LEU A 773 11.81 -8.64 -3.65
N GLY A 774 10.75 -9.29 -3.17
CA GLY A 774 10.07 -10.40 -3.86
C GLY A 774 9.48 -9.96 -5.20
N LEU A 775 8.81 -8.80 -5.23
CA LEU A 775 8.30 -8.16 -6.44
C LEU A 775 9.45 -7.76 -7.38
N ALA A 776 10.51 -7.14 -6.88
CA ALA A 776 11.67 -6.74 -7.68
C ALA A 776 12.40 -7.95 -8.26
N VAL A 777 12.57 -9.04 -7.52
CA VAL A 777 13.15 -10.29 -8.02
C VAL A 777 12.23 -10.94 -9.06
N ALA A 778 10.91 -10.91 -8.86
CA ALA A 778 9.95 -11.40 -9.85
C ALA A 778 9.99 -10.59 -11.15
N VAL A 779 10.04 -9.25 -11.05
CA VAL A 779 10.19 -8.35 -12.20
C VAL A 779 11.55 -8.55 -12.88
N ILE A 780 12.64 -8.60 -12.13
CA ILE A 780 13.99 -8.83 -12.70
C ILE A 780 14.06 -10.20 -13.39
N ASN A 781 13.49 -11.26 -12.79
CA ASN A 781 13.43 -12.56 -13.43
C ASN A 781 12.60 -12.52 -14.72
N HIS A 782 11.46 -11.83 -14.71
CA HIS A 782 10.63 -11.64 -15.88
C HIS A 782 11.36 -10.85 -16.99
N GLU A 783 12.08 -9.78 -16.64
CA GLU A 783 12.92 -9.00 -17.55
C GLU A 783 14.10 -9.82 -18.08
N PHE A 784 14.72 -10.68 -17.25
CA PHE A 784 15.76 -11.61 -17.70
C PHE A 784 15.19 -12.64 -18.67
N GLU A 785 14.03 -13.24 -18.38
CA GLU A 785 13.37 -14.18 -19.28
C GLU A 785 13.01 -13.50 -20.62
N ALA A 786 12.52 -12.26 -20.59
CA ALA A 786 12.24 -11.46 -21.78
C ALA A 786 13.52 -11.16 -22.58
N ALA A 787 14.59 -10.73 -21.91
CA ALA A 787 15.90 -10.48 -22.54
C ALA A 787 16.49 -11.75 -23.16
N ILE A 788 16.37 -12.90 -22.48
CA ILE A 788 16.80 -14.20 -23.00
C ILE A 788 16.01 -14.56 -24.26
N LYS A 789 14.67 -14.43 -24.22
CA LYS A 789 13.82 -14.69 -25.39
C LYS A 789 14.21 -13.79 -26.57
N GLY A 790 14.48 -12.51 -26.31
CA GLY A 790 14.96 -11.54 -27.30
C GLY A 790 16.28 -11.95 -27.95
N VAL A 791 17.30 -12.27 -27.14
CA VAL A 791 18.61 -12.72 -27.67
C VAL A 791 18.48 -14.05 -28.43
N ARG A 792 17.64 -14.97 -27.96
CA ARG A 792 17.35 -16.23 -28.68
C ARG A 792 16.71 -15.98 -30.05
N ARG A 793 15.81 -14.99 -30.14
CA ARG A 793 15.21 -14.56 -31.41
C ARG A 793 16.28 -13.97 -32.34
N SER A 794 17.10 -13.04 -31.87
CA SER A 794 18.19 -12.44 -32.68
C SER A 794 19.20 -13.49 -33.15
N LEU A 795 19.56 -14.48 -32.32
CA LEU A 795 20.42 -15.60 -32.72
C LEU A 795 19.73 -16.52 -33.74
N ARG A 796 18.41 -16.65 -33.71
CA ARG A 796 17.65 -17.41 -34.71
C ARG A 796 17.62 -16.67 -36.06
N GLU A 797 17.44 -15.36 -36.03
CA GLU A 797 17.43 -14.48 -37.21
C GLU A 797 18.83 -14.35 -37.85
N LEU A 798 19.91 -14.42 -37.06
CA LEU A 798 21.29 -14.40 -37.55
C LEU A 798 21.71 -15.73 -38.23
N ARG A 799 21.00 -16.83 -37.95
CA ARG A 799 21.35 -18.19 -38.41
C ARG A 799 21.51 -18.30 -39.94
N PRO A 800 20.60 -17.78 -40.80
CA PRO A 800 20.74 -17.89 -42.26
C PRO A 800 21.97 -17.15 -42.80
N TRP A 801 22.32 -16.02 -42.19
CA TRP A 801 23.46 -15.19 -42.55
C TRP A 801 24.78 -15.87 -42.14
N ALA A 802 24.82 -16.42 -40.91
CA ALA A 802 25.96 -17.21 -40.43
C ALA A 802 26.17 -18.48 -41.27
N SER A 803 25.10 -19.12 -41.73
CA SER A 803 25.16 -20.33 -42.57
C SER A 803 25.75 -20.07 -43.96
N SER A 804 25.76 -18.81 -44.40
CA SER A 804 26.25 -18.40 -45.73
C SER A 804 27.68 -17.85 -45.70
N ASN A 805 28.32 -17.77 -44.52
CA ASN A 805 29.67 -17.25 -44.34
C ASN A 805 30.45 -18.09 -43.31
N ASP A 806 31.46 -18.84 -43.78
CA ASP A 806 32.21 -19.80 -42.98
C ASP A 806 32.91 -19.18 -41.75
N GLY A 807 33.35 -17.93 -41.83
CA GLY A 807 33.96 -17.22 -40.69
C GLY A 807 32.94 -16.79 -39.63
N LEU A 808 31.73 -16.41 -40.07
CA LEU A 808 30.62 -16.03 -39.18
C LEU A 808 29.95 -17.25 -38.56
N ALA A 809 29.97 -18.42 -39.22
CA ALA A 809 29.41 -19.66 -38.72
C ALA A 809 30.08 -20.13 -37.41
N VAL A 810 31.40 -20.00 -37.32
CA VAL A 810 32.18 -20.37 -36.11
C VAL A 810 31.85 -19.44 -34.95
N LEU A 811 31.92 -18.12 -35.18
CA LEU A 811 31.54 -17.09 -34.20
C LEU A 811 30.08 -17.23 -33.73
N TYR A 812 29.17 -17.51 -34.66
CA TYR A 812 27.76 -17.76 -34.34
C TYR A 812 27.58 -18.95 -33.41
N GLN A 813 28.28 -20.06 -33.66
CA GLN A 813 28.21 -21.23 -32.80
C GLN A 813 28.82 -20.98 -31.42
N GLU A 814 29.91 -20.23 -31.33
CA GLU A 814 30.49 -19.83 -30.04
C GLU A 814 29.52 -18.95 -29.24
N ILE A 815 28.93 -17.92 -29.86
CA ILE A 815 27.95 -17.04 -29.19
C ILE A 815 26.72 -17.83 -28.76
N ARG A 816 26.20 -18.70 -29.63
CA ARG A 816 25.05 -19.54 -29.33
C ARG A 816 25.32 -20.50 -28.18
N ASN A 817 26.45 -21.21 -28.19
CA ASN A 817 26.81 -22.13 -27.12
C ASN A 817 26.98 -21.38 -25.80
N ASN A 818 27.67 -20.23 -25.81
CA ASN A 818 27.82 -19.40 -24.62
C ASN A 818 26.47 -18.90 -24.08
N PHE A 819 25.53 -18.57 -24.98
CA PHE A 819 24.20 -18.12 -24.61
C PHE A 819 23.32 -19.27 -24.09
N ASP A 820 23.34 -20.45 -24.72
CA ASP A 820 22.63 -21.64 -24.27
C ASP A 820 23.14 -22.10 -22.89
N HIS A 821 24.43 -21.93 -22.59
CA HIS A 821 24.99 -22.12 -21.25
C HIS A 821 24.48 -21.08 -20.24
N LEU A 822 24.36 -19.80 -20.64
CA LEU A 822 23.83 -18.72 -19.81
C LEU A 822 22.35 -18.92 -19.47
N ASP A 823 21.56 -19.30 -20.47
CA ASP A 823 20.15 -19.68 -20.34
C ASP A 823 19.97 -20.93 -19.47
N GLY A 824 20.82 -21.95 -19.64
CA GLY A 824 20.87 -23.11 -18.75
C GLY A 824 21.11 -22.73 -17.30
N HIS A 825 22.01 -21.78 -17.02
CA HIS A 825 22.23 -21.24 -15.68
C HIS A 825 21.05 -20.42 -15.14
N LEU A 826 20.31 -19.73 -16.01
CA LEU A 826 19.16 -18.91 -15.62
C LEU A 826 17.91 -19.78 -15.36
N ASN A 827 17.75 -20.90 -16.07
CA ASN A 827 16.71 -21.91 -15.80
C ASN A 827 16.92 -22.67 -14.47
N LEU A 828 18.10 -22.56 -13.84
CA LEU A 828 18.31 -23.04 -12.48
C LEU A 828 17.52 -22.21 -11.44
N PHE A 829 17.04 -21.01 -11.80
CA PHE A 829 16.17 -20.21 -10.92
C PHE A 829 14.67 -20.57 -11.07
N THR A 830 14.28 -21.33 -12.11
CA THR A 830 12.88 -21.76 -12.35
C THR A 830 12.25 -22.57 -11.20
N PRO A 831 12.95 -23.49 -10.51
CA PRO A 831 12.40 -24.21 -9.35
C PRO A 831 12.08 -23.32 -8.14
N LEU A 832 12.53 -22.06 -8.12
CA LEU A 832 12.30 -21.10 -7.04
C LEU A 832 10.92 -20.43 -7.13
N GLN A 833 10.18 -20.62 -8.23
CA GLN A 833 8.82 -20.14 -8.35
C GLN A 833 7.88 -20.97 -7.47
N ARG A 834 7.40 -20.37 -6.38
CA ARG A 834 6.43 -20.96 -5.43
C ARG A 834 5.15 -21.52 -6.09
N ARG A 835 4.82 -21.11 -7.33
CA ARG A 835 3.62 -21.57 -8.06
C ARG A 835 3.74 -22.99 -8.63
N LEU A 836 4.95 -23.56 -8.77
CA LEU A 836 5.16 -24.87 -9.41
C LEU A 836 4.90 -26.07 -8.49
N TYR A 837 5.01 -25.91 -7.16
CA TYR A 837 4.83 -27.00 -6.20
C TYR A 837 3.78 -26.64 -5.14
N ARG A 838 2.55 -27.14 -5.31
CA ARG A 838 1.44 -26.95 -4.35
C ARG A 838 1.52 -27.84 -3.10
N LYS A 839 2.47 -28.80 -3.05
CA LYS A 839 2.69 -29.74 -1.94
C LYS A 839 4.18 -29.94 -1.67
N ALA A 840 4.56 -30.24 -0.44
CA ALA A 840 5.93 -30.63 -0.08
C ALA A 840 6.30 -31.93 -0.77
N ILE A 841 7.54 -32.02 -1.27
CA ILE A 841 8.08 -33.20 -1.95
C ILE A 841 9.34 -33.67 -1.24
N PRO A 842 9.68 -34.96 -1.33
CA PRO A 842 11.00 -35.43 -0.93
C PRO A 842 12.08 -34.81 -1.82
N ILE A 843 13.11 -34.21 -1.22
CA ILE A 843 14.26 -33.60 -1.87
C ILE A 843 15.50 -34.36 -1.42
N LYS A 844 16.17 -35.03 -2.35
CA LYS A 844 17.36 -35.83 -2.05
C LYS A 844 18.61 -34.97 -1.98
N GLY A 845 19.54 -35.32 -1.11
CA GLY A 845 20.84 -34.66 -1.04
C GLY A 845 21.63 -34.79 -2.35
N SER A 846 21.42 -35.86 -3.13
CA SER A 846 21.94 -35.99 -4.50
C SER A 846 21.51 -34.83 -5.41
N ASP A 847 20.26 -34.40 -5.31
CA ASP A 847 19.67 -33.36 -6.17
C ASP A 847 20.16 -31.98 -5.73
N ILE A 848 20.25 -31.75 -4.41
CA ILE A 848 20.86 -30.54 -3.83
C ILE A 848 22.32 -30.43 -4.26
N ASN A 849 23.09 -31.51 -4.15
CA ASN A 849 24.49 -31.55 -4.59
C ASN A 849 24.62 -31.21 -6.08
N HIS A 850 23.81 -31.84 -6.94
CA HIS A 850 23.80 -31.55 -8.37
C HIS A 850 23.49 -30.07 -8.64
N TYR A 851 22.44 -29.55 -8.02
CA TYR A 851 21.99 -28.16 -8.17
C TYR A 851 23.08 -27.15 -7.79
N VAL A 852 23.64 -27.31 -6.59
CA VAL A 852 24.65 -26.42 -6.03
C VAL A 852 25.96 -26.48 -6.81
N ARG A 853 26.41 -27.67 -7.20
CA ARG A 853 27.65 -27.84 -7.98
C ARG A 853 27.53 -27.14 -9.33
N THR A 854 26.40 -27.30 -10.01
CA THR A 854 26.13 -26.64 -11.29
C THR A 854 26.12 -25.12 -11.11
N LEU A 855 25.42 -24.60 -10.10
CA LEU A 855 25.28 -23.16 -9.89
C LEU A 855 26.61 -22.47 -9.55
N PHE A 856 27.46 -23.08 -8.73
CA PHE A 856 28.70 -22.46 -8.24
C PHE A 856 29.97 -22.94 -8.94
N GLU A 857 29.89 -23.81 -9.96
CA GLU A 857 31.04 -24.45 -10.60
C GLU A 857 32.16 -23.44 -10.98
N VAL A 858 31.79 -22.39 -11.71
CA VAL A 858 32.71 -21.36 -12.19
C VAL A 858 33.37 -20.61 -11.02
N ARG A 859 32.59 -20.30 -9.98
CA ARG A 859 33.07 -19.53 -8.82
C ARG A 859 33.98 -20.36 -7.92
N LEU A 860 33.66 -21.64 -7.71
CA LEU A 860 34.48 -22.59 -6.95
C LEU A 860 35.83 -22.80 -7.65
N LYS A 861 35.82 -23.04 -8.97
CA LYS A 861 37.05 -23.17 -9.78
C LYS A 861 37.89 -21.89 -9.75
N ARG A 862 37.28 -20.72 -9.98
CA ARG A 862 37.99 -19.42 -10.00
C ARG A 862 38.71 -19.14 -8.68
N HIS A 863 38.12 -19.52 -7.55
CA HIS A 863 38.66 -19.22 -6.23
C HIS A 863 39.47 -20.37 -5.61
N GLY A 864 39.60 -21.50 -6.33
CA GLY A 864 40.32 -22.69 -5.86
C GLY A 864 39.66 -23.35 -4.64
N ILE A 865 38.33 -23.33 -4.56
CA ILE A 865 37.57 -23.89 -3.42
C ILE A 865 37.16 -25.33 -3.74
N GLN A 866 37.52 -26.25 -2.87
CA GLN A 866 37.12 -27.65 -2.96
C GLN A 866 35.79 -27.85 -2.22
N LEU A 867 34.79 -28.38 -2.94
CA LEU A 867 33.49 -28.77 -2.37
C LEU A 867 33.49 -30.30 -2.22
N ASN A 868 33.51 -30.80 -0.99
CA ASN A 868 33.37 -32.23 -0.68
C ASN A 868 31.95 -32.53 -0.23
N VAL A 869 31.44 -33.71 -0.57
CA VAL A 869 30.09 -34.16 -0.20
C VAL A 869 30.22 -35.58 0.31
N SER A 870 29.69 -35.86 1.51
CA SER A 870 29.72 -37.20 2.10
C SER A 870 28.72 -38.15 1.45
N GLU A 871 28.92 -39.46 1.59
CA GLU A 871 27.92 -40.46 1.18
C GLU A 871 26.62 -40.30 1.97
N ASP A 872 26.71 -39.95 3.26
CA ASP A 872 25.56 -39.71 4.12
C ASP A 872 24.70 -38.53 3.60
N PHE A 873 25.33 -37.45 3.13
CA PHE A 873 24.61 -36.35 2.47
C PHE A 873 23.90 -36.82 1.21
N ILE A 874 24.57 -37.56 0.32
CA ILE A 874 23.98 -38.01 -0.96
C ILE A 874 22.75 -38.89 -0.73
N ASN A 875 22.80 -39.76 0.28
CA ASN A 875 21.75 -40.72 0.60
C ASN A 875 20.64 -40.14 1.49
N SER A 876 20.82 -38.95 2.04
CA SER A 876 19.81 -38.28 2.86
C SER A 876 18.69 -37.64 2.03
N GLU A 877 17.55 -37.44 2.67
CA GLU A 877 16.35 -36.88 2.07
C GLU A 877 15.63 -35.96 3.07
N ILE A 878 15.09 -34.85 2.57
CA ILE A 878 14.29 -33.92 3.35
C ILE A 878 12.94 -33.70 2.66
N THR A 879 11.85 -33.74 3.42
CA THR A 879 10.52 -33.40 2.89
C THR A 879 10.33 -31.90 3.00
N GLY A 880 10.14 -31.22 1.87
CA GLY A 880 9.95 -29.76 1.86
C GLY A 880 9.64 -29.19 0.49
N PHE A 881 9.62 -27.86 0.39
CA PHE A 881 9.44 -27.17 -0.88
C PHE A 881 10.81 -26.83 -1.49
N PRO A 882 11.06 -27.14 -2.79
CA PRO A 882 12.27 -26.73 -3.49
C PRO A 882 12.54 -25.23 -3.40
N SER A 883 11.47 -24.42 -3.44
CA SER A 883 11.52 -22.96 -3.28
C SER A 883 11.96 -22.48 -1.89
N THR A 884 12.01 -23.38 -0.91
CA THR A 884 12.50 -23.10 0.45
C THR A 884 13.91 -23.66 0.64
N VAL A 885 14.13 -24.94 0.32
CA VAL A 885 15.38 -25.64 0.60
C VAL A 885 16.53 -25.16 -0.28
N TYR A 886 16.36 -25.12 -1.62
CA TYR A 886 17.44 -24.70 -2.52
C TYR A 886 17.97 -23.29 -2.25
N PRO A 887 17.15 -22.24 -2.07
CA PRO A 887 17.68 -20.91 -1.80
C PRO A 887 18.43 -20.80 -0.47
N VAL A 888 18.08 -21.61 0.55
CA VAL A 888 18.84 -21.69 1.81
C VAL A 888 20.27 -22.19 1.54
N PHE A 889 20.42 -23.29 0.81
CA PHE A 889 21.75 -23.82 0.44
C PHE A 889 22.55 -22.82 -0.40
N VAL A 890 21.91 -22.12 -1.33
CA VAL A 890 22.55 -21.07 -2.14
C VAL A 890 23.07 -19.94 -1.25
N ASN A 891 22.27 -19.45 -0.30
CA ASN A 891 22.66 -18.38 0.61
C ASN A 891 23.83 -18.79 1.53
N ILE A 892 23.79 -19.99 2.08
CA ILE A 892 24.85 -20.51 2.96
C ILE A 892 26.16 -20.64 2.18
N LEU A 893 26.11 -21.20 0.98
CA LEU A 893 27.29 -21.44 0.17
C LEU A 893 27.87 -20.17 -0.46
N ASP A 894 27.02 -19.21 -0.85
CA ASP A 894 27.50 -17.89 -1.27
C ASP A 894 28.28 -17.20 -0.13
N ASN A 895 27.77 -17.29 1.10
CA ASN A 895 28.46 -16.79 2.29
C ASN A 895 29.79 -17.53 2.52
N ALA A 896 29.81 -18.86 2.44
CA ALA A 896 31.03 -19.66 2.58
C ALA A 896 32.08 -19.28 1.52
N ILE A 897 31.68 -19.19 0.25
CA ILE A 897 32.55 -18.76 -0.86
C ILE A 897 33.08 -17.35 -0.61
N PHE A 898 32.25 -16.41 -0.13
CA PHE A 898 32.67 -15.05 0.15
C PHE A 898 33.78 -15.00 1.21
N TRP A 899 33.64 -15.75 2.30
CA TRP A 899 34.63 -15.77 3.38
C TRP A 899 35.88 -16.56 3.04
N LEU A 900 35.81 -17.52 2.10
CA LEU A 900 36.96 -18.31 1.65
C LEU A 900 37.74 -17.67 0.49
N LYS A 901 37.16 -16.74 -0.26
CA LYS A 901 37.77 -16.23 -1.51
C LYS A 901 39.19 -15.67 -1.29
N ASP A 902 39.40 -14.95 -0.19
CA ASP A 902 40.67 -14.27 0.15
C ASP A 902 41.52 -15.06 1.17
N LYS A 903 41.12 -16.29 1.53
CA LYS A 903 41.85 -17.13 2.48
C LYS A 903 43.13 -17.70 1.84
N GLU A 904 44.25 -17.66 2.55
CA GLU A 904 45.47 -18.36 2.15
C GLU A 904 45.45 -19.84 2.57
N GLY A 905 45.99 -20.73 1.73
CA GLY A 905 46.00 -22.18 1.96
C GLY A 905 44.77 -22.91 1.43
N GLU A 906 44.46 -24.07 2.01
CA GLU A 906 43.33 -24.90 1.57
C GLU A 906 41.98 -24.23 1.85
N LYS A 907 41.10 -24.22 0.84
CA LYS A 907 39.75 -23.66 0.89
C LYS A 907 38.75 -24.78 0.68
N ILE A 908 38.08 -25.18 1.76
CA ILE A 908 37.24 -26.38 1.77
C ILE A 908 35.83 -26.00 2.25
N ILE A 909 34.84 -26.51 1.53
CA ILE A 909 33.45 -26.56 1.94
C ILE A 909 33.04 -28.03 1.96
N ASP A 910 32.46 -28.48 3.07
CA ASP A 910 31.99 -29.85 3.25
C ASP A 910 30.46 -29.82 3.41
N LEU A 911 29.79 -30.67 2.62
CA LEU A 911 28.36 -30.97 2.76
C LEU A 911 28.23 -32.37 3.35
N ASP A 912 27.65 -32.45 4.55
CA ASP A 912 27.48 -33.68 5.31
C ASP A 912 26.05 -33.77 5.87
N ALA A 913 25.65 -34.94 6.36
CA ALA A 913 24.34 -35.14 6.97
C ALA A 913 24.46 -36.04 8.21
N ASP A 914 23.67 -35.73 9.24
CA ASP A 914 23.44 -36.59 10.40
C ASP A 914 21.95 -37.00 10.46
N ALA A 915 21.57 -37.84 11.43
CA ALA A 915 20.20 -38.29 11.58
C ALA A 915 19.25 -37.11 11.88
N GLY A 916 18.56 -36.64 10.83
CA GLY A 916 17.61 -35.53 10.90
C GLY A 916 18.21 -34.13 10.74
N ALA A 917 19.47 -34.00 10.26
CA ALA A 917 20.03 -32.70 9.93
C ALA A 917 21.03 -32.71 8.76
N PHE A 918 21.12 -31.58 8.07
CA PHE A 918 22.19 -31.26 7.13
C PHE A 918 23.26 -30.41 7.83
N LEU A 919 24.51 -30.73 7.56
CA LEU A 919 25.69 -30.04 8.08
C LEU A 919 26.42 -29.39 6.90
N ILE A 920 26.57 -28.07 6.94
CA ILE A 920 27.34 -27.32 5.96
C ILE A 920 28.51 -26.66 6.68
N SER A 921 29.72 -27.15 6.39
CA SER A 921 30.95 -26.70 7.02
C SER A 921 31.87 -26.00 6.03
N ASN A 922 32.60 -25.00 6.50
CA ASN A 922 33.66 -24.36 5.73
C ASN A 922 34.84 -24.04 6.61
N ASN A 923 36.06 -24.12 6.08
CA ASN A 923 37.28 -23.88 6.86
C ASN A 923 37.70 -22.38 6.95
N GLY A 924 36.73 -21.46 6.89
CA GLY A 924 36.95 -20.00 6.93
C GLY A 924 37.10 -19.43 8.35
N PRO A 925 36.99 -18.09 8.54
CA PRO A 925 37.01 -17.50 9.88
C PRO A 925 35.83 -18.02 10.72
N ALA A 926 36.09 -18.30 12.00
CA ALA A 926 35.05 -18.72 12.94
C ALA A 926 34.11 -17.57 13.30
N ILE A 927 32.83 -17.88 13.51
CA ILE A 927 31.85 -16.93 14.04
C ILE A 927 32.12 -16.75 15.54
N HIS A 928 32.17 -15.50 16.02
CA HIS A 928 32.35 -15.23 17.45
C HIS A 928 31.12 -15.71 18.24
N ARG A 929 31.29 -16.33 19.41
CA ARG A 929 30.17 -16.88 20.21
C ARG A 929 29.03 -15.89 20.45
N ARG A 930 29.36 -14.62 20.70
CA ARG A 930 28.38 -13.54 20.88
C ARG A 930 27.46 -13.29 19.67
N ASP A 931 27.88 -13.71 18.48
CA ASP A 931 27.18 -13.45 17.23
C ASP A 931 26.35 -14.67 16.75
N TYR A 932 26.36 -15.81 17.45
CA TYR A 932 25.69 -17.05 16.98
C TYR A 932 24.19 -16.87 16.72
N GLU A 933 23.49 -16.14 17.58
CA GLU A 933 22.09 -15.79 17.33
C GLU A 933 21.98 -14.53 16.46
N ALA A 934 22.89 -13.57 16.63
CA ALA A 934 22.83 -12.29 15.94
C ALA A 934 22.94 -12.40 14.42
N ILE A 935 23.70 -13.38 13.89
CA ILE A 935 23.81 -13.60 12.43
C ILE A 935 22.47 -13.96 11.76
N PHE A 936 21.50 -14.43 12.53
CA PHE A 936 20.16 -14.73 12.05
C PHE A 936 19.18 -13.59 12.29
N GLU A 937 19.62 -12.47 12.88
CA GLU A 937 18.79 -11.29 13.06
C GLU A 937 18.83 -10.38 11.83
N GLN A 938 17.73 -9.69 11.58
CA GLN A 938 17.60 -8.79 10.44
C GLN A 938 18.64 -7.65 10.51
N GLY A 939 19.34 -7.43 9.39
CA GLY A 939 20.27 -6.30 9.24
C GLY A 939 21.65 -6.53 9.85
N PHE A 940 21.85 -7.63 10.60
CA PHE A 940 23.15 -7.96 11.16
C PHE A 940 24.09 -8.51 10.08
N THR A 941 25.24 -7.87 9.91
CA THR A 941 26.25 -8.32 8.94
C THR A 941 27.66 -7.85 9.35
N ARG A 942 28.64 -8.74 9.19
CA ARG A 942 30.07 -8.38 9.25
C ARG A 942 30.71 -8.30 7.85
N LYS A 943 29.94 -8.60 6.79
CA LYS A 943 30.37 -8.49 5.39
C LYS A 943 30.36 -7.01 4.96
N PRO A 944 31.47 -6.44 4.45
CA PRO A 944 31.51 -5.07 3.96
C PRO A 944 30.46 -4.84 2.86
N GLY A 945 29.57 -3.87 3.04
CA GLY A 945 28.45 -3.58 2.13
C GLY A 945 27.33 -4.62 2.10
N GLY A 946 27.33 -5.60 3.02
CA GLY A 946 26.26 -6.59 3.14
C GLY A 946 25.00 -6.00 3.79
N ARG A 947 23.81 -6.47 3.39
CA ARG A 947 22.52 -6.03 3.96
C ARG A 947 22.08 -6.81 5.20
N GLY A 948 22.72 -7.95 5.51
CA GLY A 948 22.37 -8.76 6.70
C GLY A 948 21.00 -9.46 6.62
N LEU A 949 20.50 -9.76 5.41
CA LEU A 949 19.18 -10.37 5.22
C LEU A 949 19.24 -11.88 4.92
N GLY A 950 20.35 -12.39 4.36
CA GLY A 950 20.39 -13.75 3.80
C GLY A 950 20.12 -14.88 4.81
N LEU A 951 20.81 -14.87 5.95
CA LEU A 951 20.64 -15.90 6.99
C LEU A 951 19.32 -15.73 7.76
N PHE A 952 18.86 -14.49 7.99
CA PHE A 952 17.54 -14.19 8.55
C PHE A 952 16.40 -14.77 7.69
N ILE A 953 16.42 -14.50 6.38
CA ILE A 953 15.43 -15.05 5.43
C ILE A 953 15.49 -16.57 5.42
N SER A 954 16.70 -17.14 5.41
CA SER A 954 16.90 -18.59 5.42
C SER A 954 16.28 -19.24 6.66
N ARG A 955 16.49 -18.67 7.85
CA ARG A 955 15.90 -19.18 9.11
C ARG A 955 14.38 -19.01 9.15
N LYS A 956 13.84 -17.85 8.71
CA LYS A 956 12.39 -17.62 8.65
C LYS A 956 11.70 -18.57 7.66
N ALA A 957 12.34 -18.85 6.51
CA ALA A 957 11.82 -19.76 5.51
C ALA A 957 11.81 -21.22 5.99
N LEU A 958 12.89 -21.66 6.65
CA LEU A 958 12.97 -22.99 7.27
C LEU A 958 11.95 -23.16 8.41
N ASN A 959 11.84 -22.17 9.32
CA ASN A 959 10.92 -22.24 10.46
C ASN A 959 9.46 -22.39 10.05
N LYS A 960 9.06 -21.79 8.92
CA LYS A 960 7.70 -21.92 8.37
C LYS A 960 7.37 -23.37 7.98
N GLU A 961 8.38 -24.15 7.63
CA GLU A 961 8.25 -25.53 7.18
C GLU A 961 8.69 -26.53 8.27
N GLY A 962 8.75 -26.11 9.55
CA GLY A 962 9.08 -26.98 10.68
C GLY A 962 10.56 -27.35 10.80
N MET A 963 11.46 -26.59 10.16
CA MET A 963 12.92 -26.79 10.18
C MET A 963 13.61 -25.60 10.87
N ASP A 964 14.81 -25.77 11.43
CA ASP A 964 15.60 -24.65 11.98
C ASP A 964 17.06 -24.72 11.52
N ILE A 965 17.74 -23.57 11.49
CA ILE A 965 19.17 -23.44 11.20
C ILE A 965 19.91 -22.84 12.39
N THR A 966 20.97 -23.50 12.83
CA THR A 966 21.80 -23.07 13.98
C THR A 966 23.29 -23.17 13.67
N VAL A 967 24.11 -22.43 14.41
CA VAL A 967 25.58 -22.56 14.36
C VAL A 967 26.01 -23.68 15.30
N VAL A 968 26.85 -24.61 14.84
CA VAL A 968 27.46 -25.62 15.70
C VAL A 968 28.64 -24.99 16.44
N PRO A 969 28.65 -24.94 17.79
CA PRO A 969 29.76 -24.38 18.54
C PRO A 969 31.05 -25.16 18.29
N THR A 970 32.14 -24.45 17.97
CA THR A 970 33.49 -25.04 17.85
C THR A 970 34.46 -24.38 18.82
N GLU A 971 35.43 -25.15 19.32
CA GLU A 971 36.56 -24.64 20.13
C GLU A 971 37.73 -24.20 19.24
N ASP A 972 37.76 -24.63 17.98
CA ASP A 972 38.78 -24.23 17.02
C ASP A 972 38.53 -22.80 16.50
N LYS A 973 39.62 -22.03 16.40
CA LYS A 973 39.59 -20.66 15.84
C LYS A 973 39.40 -20.63 14.32
N ASN A 974 39.37 -21.79 13.68
CA ASN A 974 39.23 -21.96 12.24
C ASN A 974 38.01 -22.84 11.95
N GLY A 975 37.15 -22.35 11.07
CA GLY A 975 35.99 -23.08 10.56
C GLY A 975 34.65 -22.59 11.10
N THR A 976 33.61 -22.77 10.31
CA THR A 976 32.21 -22.51 10.66
C THR A 976 31.37 -23.70 10.18
N THR A 977 30.46 -24.17 11.02
CA THR A 977 29.51 -25.23 10.68
C THR A 977 28.09 -24.75 10.98
N LEU A 978 27.24 -24.77 9.96
CA LEU A 978 25.80 -24.53 10.10
C LEU A 978 25.06 -25.86 10.03
N ARG A 979 24.09 -26.04 10.94
CA ARG A 979 23.24 -27.23 11.02
C ARG A 979 21.81 -26.84 10.67
N ILE A 980 21.23 -27.48 9.66
CA ILE A 980 19.80 -27.39 9.32
C ILE A 980 19.11 -28.64 9.84
N LYS A 981 18.25 -28.50 10.86
CA LYS A 981 17.56 -29.62 11.52
C LYS A 981 16.07 -29.62 11.15
N TRP A 982 15.49 -30.80 10.95
CA TRP A 982 14.05 -30.98 10.81
C TRP A 982 13.52 -31.96 11.87
N HIS A 983 12.23 -31.84 12.19
CA HIS A 983 11.56 -32.78 13.08
C HIS A 983 11.07 -34.00 12.28
N GLU A 984 11.38 -35.22 12.73
CA GLU A 984 10.63 -36.40 12.27
C GLU A 984 9.18 -36.21 12.70
N HIS A 985 8.25 -36.26 11.75
CA HIS A 985 6.83 -36.26 12.06
C HIS A 985 6.54 -37.51 12.91
N ASP A 986 6.11 -37.31 14.15
CA ASP A 986 5.38 -38.34 14.90
C ASP A 986 4.08 -38.61 14.13
N ASP A 987 4.09 -39.64 13.29
CA ASP A 987 2.87 -40.26 12.77
C ASP A 987 2.13 -40.90 13.95
N ASN A 988 1.21 -40.16 14.56
CA ASN A 988 0.12 -40.76 15.30
C ASN A 988 -1.18 -40.00 14.97
N PRO A 989 -2.23 -40.70 14.50
CA PRO A 989 -3.37 -40.12 13.79
C PRO A 989 -4.33 -39.29 14.65
#